data_AF-A0A928HK22-F1
#
_entry.id   AF-A0A928HK22-F1
#
_cell.length_a   1.000
_cell.length_b   1.000
_cell.length_c   1.000
_cell.angle_alpha   90.00
_cell.angle_beta   90.00
_cell.angle_gamma   90.00
#
_symmetry.space_group_name_H-M   'P 1'
#
loop_
_entity.id
_entity.type
_entity.pdbx_description
1 polymer ?
#
loop_
_entity_poly.entity_id
_entity_poly.type
_entity_poly.pdbx_seq_one_letter_code
_entity_poly.pdbx_strand_id
1 'polypeptide(L)'
;MSEIKYEMPKVENDNISIDQVTKRDGTLAPFDSNKIYQAILKAGTSTGEFGEQEAWLLTAKVLKVMEHKFSESLPSIEQIQDIVEQVLISDNYFQTAKSYILYREQRTRMRSDKKIMVDVESSINEYLERLDWRVNANANQGYSNGGLILNVSGKVTANYWLSHVYPSEVGEAHRNGDIHIHDLDMLAAYCAGWSLKNLLHEGFNGVPGKTEAGPAKHLSAAVGQMVNFMGTLQNEWAGAQAFSSVDTYLAPYIRKDGLTYEQVEQSMQELIYNLNVPSRWGSQTPFTNFTFDWVCPEDLRDKHPIIGGVEQDFTYGDLKEEMAMINKAYITVMMKGDIKGRPFTFPIPTYNMTWDFPWEDENTLLLFEMTAKYGLPYFQNFLNSVLKPGQIRSMCCRLQLDLRELLAKGNGLFGSAEQTGSIGVVTFNCARLGYVYKGDEAGLFGRVDELMNIARTSLEIKRKVIERLIQNGLFPFTKRYLGTLRNHFSTIGVNGINEMIRNYTDDEHSIADEWGQAFAIKFLDYIREKMVKIQEETGHMYNLEATPAESATYRFAREDKKRYKDIIQAGTKEDPYYTNSSQLPVGYTDDPFEALDLQSELQTKYTGGTVLHLYMGQRISSAKVCRDLVKRVLTNYRLPYITITPTFSVCPKHGYLSGEHKFCPLCDEEKKAEKIKALKAKETNVA
;
A
#
# COMPACT_ATOMS: atom_id res chain seq x y z
N MET A 1 -24.06 38.26 -65.14
CA MET A 1 -23.27 38.97 -64.11
C MET A 1 -22.26 37.99 -63.59
N SER A 2 -20.98 38.17 -63.93
CA SER A 2 -19.89 37.26 -63.56
C SER A 2 -19.70 37.23 -62.05
N GLU A 3 -19.65 36.04 -61.45
CA GLU A 3 -19.14 35.83 -60.10
C GLU A 3 -17.72 36.39 -60.03
N ILE A 4 -17.56 37.51 -59.30
CA ILE A 4 -16.24 38.01 -58.93
C ILE A 4 -15.72 37.03 -57.87
N LYS A 5 -14.93 36.04 -58.29
CA LYS A 5 -14.07 35.28 -57.37
C LYS A 5 -13.01 36.26 -56.87
N TYR A 6 -13.22 36.78 -55.67
CA TYR A 6 -12.17 37.51 -54.95
C TYR A 6 -11.12 36.48 -54.53
N GLU A 7 -9.96 36.46 -55.20
CA GLU A 7 -8.81 35.72 -54.68
C GLU A 7 -8.41 36.36 -53.36
N MET A 8 -8.59 35.62 -52.27
CA MET A 8 -8.14 36.07 -50.96
C MET A 8 -6.62 36.11 -50.97
N PRO A 9 -5.98 37.25 -50.64
CA PRO A 9 -4.54 37.31 -50.54
C PRO A 9 -4.06 36.31 -49.47
N LYS A 10 -2.92 35.68 -49.71
CA LYS A 10 -2.26 34.87 -48.67
C LYS A 10 -2.11 35.76 -47.43
N VAL A 11 -2.34 35.19 -46.25
CA VAL A 11 -1.93 35.83 -45.00
C VAL A 11 -0.40 35.87 -45.06
N GLU A 12 0.17 36.93 -45.61
CA GLU A 12 1.61 37.11 -45.69
C GLU A 12 2.15 37.36 -44.28
N ASN A 13 3.24 36.68 -43.94
CA ASN A 13 3.93 36.86 -42.66
C ASN A 13 4.52 38.29 -42.52
N ASP A 14 4.49 39.08 -43.59
CA ASP A 14 5.17 40.37 -43.74
C ASP A 14 4.69 41.49 -42.79
N ASN A 15 3.63 41.24 -42.01
CA ASN A 15 3.06 42.20 -41.06
C ASN A 15 3.21 41.80 -39.57
N ILE A 16 4.08 40.84 -39.22
CA ILE A 16 4.34 40.51 -37.80
C ILE A 16 5.84 40.28 -37.54
N SER A 17 6.38 40.88 -36.48
CA SER A 17 7.80 40.79 -36.10
C SER A 17 8.21 39.47 -35.43
N ILE A 18 7.46 38.38 -35.66
CA ILE A 18 7.65 37.08 -35.01
C ILE A 18 8.16 36.07 -36.04
N ASP A 19 9.46 35.82 -36.02
CA ASP A 19 10.11 34.89 -36.97
C ASP A 19 10.08 33.43 -36.50
N GLN A 20 9.97 33.20 -35.19
CA GLN A 20 10.07 31.88 -34.58
C GLN A 20 9.05 31.67 -33.46
N VAL A 21 8.74 30.40 -33.21
CA VAL A 21 7.88 29.96 -32.10
C VAL A 21 8.52 28.82 -31.35
N THR A 22 8.24 28.73 -30.05
CA THR A 22 8.70 27.64 -29.19
C THR A 22 7.73 26.47 -29.32
N LYS A 23 8.22 25.34 -29.85
CA LYS A 23 7.47 24.08 -29.85
C LYS A 23 7.32 23.54 -28.43
N ARG A 24 6.37 22.63 -28.26
CA ARG A 24 6.05 21.99 -26.97
C ARG A 24 7.20 21.15 -26.38
N ASP A 25 8.18 20.75 -27.19
CA ASP A 25 9.40 20.05 -26.77
C ASP A 25 10.56 20.99 -26.43
N GLY A 26 10.32 22.31 -26.44
CA GLY A 26 11.32 23.35 -26.21
C GLY A 26 12.14 23.73 -27.43
N THR A 27 11.97 23.05 -28.58
CA THR A 27 12.69 23.39 -29.82
C THR A 27 12.08 24.57 -30.55
N LEU A 28 12.90 25.33 -31.29
CA LEU A 28 12.43 26.46 -32.08
C LEU A 28 11.94 26.02 -33.46
N ALA A 29 10.89 26.67 -33.96
CA ALA A 29 10.35 26.46 -35.30
C ALA A 29 10.10 27.80 -36.00
N PRO A 30 10.23 27.88 -37.34
CA PRO A 30 9.76 29.03 -38.10
C PRO A 30 8.26 29.29 -37.86
N PHE A 31 7.90 30.55 -37.66
CA PHE A 31 6.51 30.96 -37.56
C PHE A 31 5.79 30.83 -38.91
N ASP A 32 4.55 30.36 -38.87
CA ASP A 32 3.72 30.13 -40.06
C ASP A 32 2.26 30.44 -39.73
N SER A 33 1.82 31.65 -40.09
CA SER A 33 0.46 32.14 -39.85
C SER A 33 -0.62 31.30 -40.56
N ASN A 34 -0.26 30.63 -41.67
CA ASN A 34 -1.19 29.76 -42.39
C ASN A 34 -1.61 28.55 -41.54
N LYS A 35 -0.78 28.10 -40.58
CA LYS A 35 -1.18 27.03 -39.65
C LYS A 35 -2.30 27.48 -38.71
N ILE A 36 -2.30 28.75 -38.30
CA ILE A 36 -3.36 29.34 -37.47
C ILE A 36 -4.64 29.42 -38.29
N TYR A 37 -4.56 29.98 -39.51
CA TYR A 37 -5.67 30.06 -40.45
C TYR A 37 -6.31 28.70 -40.71
N GLN A 38 -5.51 27.68 -41.05
CA GLN A 38 -6.01 26.34 -41.33
C GLN A 38 -6.67 25.68 -40.10
N ALA A 39 -6.20 25.99 -38.89
CA ALA A 39 -6.80 25.48 -37.66
C ALA A 39 -8.15 26.14 -37.37
N ILE A 40 -8.24 27.47 -37.54
CA ILE A 40 -9.48 28.24 -37.39
C ILE A 40 -10.50 27.84 -38.45
N LEU A 41 -10.08 27.75 -39.72
CA LEU A 41 -10.94 27.34 -40.84
C LEU A 41 -11.52 25.94 -40.62
N LYS A 42 -10.70 24.97 -40.22
CA LYS A 42 -11.19 23.60 -39.95
C LYS A 42 -12.21 23.56 -38.83
N ALA A 43 -12.00 24.37 -37.78
CA ALA A 43 -12.95 24.45 -36.68
C ALA A 43 -14.27 25.09 -37.13
N GLY A 44 -14.22 26.22 -37.84
CA GLY A 44 -15.41 26.92 -38.36
C GLY A 44 -16.20 26.08 -39.37
N THR A 45 -15.52 25.39 -40.28
CA THR A 45 -16.16 24.46 -41.23
C THR A 45 -16.80 23.26 -40.53
N SER A 46 -16.19 22.77 -39.44
CA SER A 46 -16.72 21.62 -38.68
C SER A 46 -17.99 21.96 -37.91
N THR A 47 -18.15 23.21 -37.48
CA THR A 47 -19.34 23.68 -36.74
C THR A 47 -20.38 24.32 -37.66
N GLY A 48 -19.97 24.76 -38.85
CA GLY A 48 -20.80 25.47 -39.79
C GLY A 48 -21.01 26.96 -39.44
N GLU A 49 -20.31 27.49 -38.44
CA GLU A 49 -20.49 28.89 -38.01
C GLU A 49 -19.86 29.89 -39.00
N PHE A 50 -18.79 29.51 -39.70
CA PHE A 50 -18.13 30.36 -40.69
C PHE A 50 -17.21 29.60 -41.66
N GLY A 51 -16.81 30.26 -42.76
CA GLY A 51 -15.92 29.72 -43.80
C GLY A 51 -14.62 30.51 -43.97
N GLU A 52 -14.01 30.41 -45.16
CA GLU A 52 -12.67 30.95 -45.46
C GLU A 52 -12.50 32.44 -45.17
N GLN A 53 -13.48 33.28 -45.54
CA GLN A 53 -13.40 34.73 -45.36
C GLN A 53 -13.28 35.14 -43.89
N GLU A 54 -14.14 34.58 -43.05
CA GLU A 54 -14.13 34.88 -41.62
C GLU A 54 -12.93 34.27 -40.91
N ALA A 55 -12.52 33.05 -41.30
CA ALA A 55 -11.34 32.41 -40.76
C ALA A 55 -10.08 33.26 -40.99
N TRP A 56 -10.00 33.94 -42.13
CA TRP A 56 -8.92 34.88 -42.44
C TRP A 56 -8.96 36.12 -41.53
N LEU A 57 -10.14 36.71 -41.33
CA LEU A 57 -10.32 37.87 -40.43
C LEU A 57 -9.97 37.53 -38.98
N LEU A 58 -10.42 36.37 -38.49
CA LEU A 58 -10.08 35.87 -37.16
C LEU A 58 -8.57 35.59 -37.02
N THR A 59 -7.93 35.08 -38.08
CA THR A 59 -6.47 34.91 -38.11
C THR A 59 -5.76 36.25 -37.99
N ALA A 60 -6.19 37.28 -38.73
CA ALA A 60 -5.61 38.62 -38.63
C ALA A 60 -5.75 39.20 -37.21
N LYS A 61 -6.88 38.96 -36.52
CA LYS A 61 -7.07 39.34 -35.12
C LYS A 61 -6.11 38.60 -34.18
N VAL A 62 -5.92 37.29 -34.37
CA VAL A 62 -4.95 36.49 -33.60
C VAL A 62 -3.54 37.05 -33.79
N LEU A 63 -3.13 37.35 -35.02
CA LEU A 63 -1.82 37.93 -35.32
C LEU A 63 -1.62 39.27 -34.63
N LYS A 64 -2.64 40.15 -34.67
CA LYS A 64 -2.59 41.44 -33.97
C LYS A 64 -2.42 41.28 -32.45
N VAL A 65 -3.13 40.33 -31.84
CA VAL A 65 -2.99 40.05 -30.39
C VAL A 65 -1.59 39.49 -30.10
N MET A 66 -1.06 38.62 -30.97
CA MET A 66 0.29 38.08 -30.82
C MET A 66 1.36 39.17 -30.90
N GLU A 67 1.26 40.09 -31.85
CA GLU A 67 2.21 41.20 -32.03
C GLU A 67 2.31 42.06 -30.77
N HIS A 68 1.17 42.42 -30.18
CA HIS A 68 1.15 43.21 -28.94
C HIS A 68 1.62 42.43 -27.71
N LYS A 69 1.33 41.12 -27.62
CA LYS A 69 1.61 40.30 -26.44
C LYS A 69 3.05 39.78 -26.38
N PHE A 70 3.70 39.65 -27.54
CA PHE A 70 4.99 38.99 -27.69
C PHE A 70 6.07 39.90 -28.30
N SER A 71 6.04 41.20 -27.99
CA SER A 71 7.03 42.17 -28.46
C SER A 71 8.46 41.89 -27.96
N GLU A 72 8.60 41.23 -26.81
CA GLU A 72 9.90 40.97 -26.15
C GLU A 72 10.15 39.47 -25.85
N SER A 73 9.27 38.57 -26.31
CA SER A 73 9.40 37.13 -26.04
C SER A 73 8.84 36.27 -27.16
N LEU A 74 9.36 35.05 -27.32
CA LEU A 74 8.86 34.12 -28.35
C LEU A 74 7.60 33.40 -27.86
N PRO A 75 6.51 33.37 -28.64
CA PRO A 75 5.30 32.66 -28.24
C PRO A 75 5.51 31.14 -28.32
N SER A 76 5.00 30.44 -27.33
CA SER A 76 4.84 28.98 -27.40
C SER A 76 3.59 28.58 -28.18
N ILE A 77 3.58 27.36 -28.72
CA ILE A 77 2.40 26.83 -29.42
C ILE A 77 1.13 26.89 -28.54
N GLU A 78 1.22 26.61 -27.24
CA GLU A 78 0.05 26.66 -26.35
C GLU A 78 -0.50 28.08 -26.23
N GLN A 79 0.37 29.08 -26.06
CA GLN A 79 -0.06 30.47 -25.95
C GLN A 79 -0.71 30.98 -27.24
N ILE A 80 -0.25 30.52 -28.42
CA ILE A 80 -0.90 30.84 -29.70
C ILE A 80 -2.30 30.24 -29.74
N GLN A 81 -2.46 28.99 -29.29
CA GLN A 81 -3.77 28.33 -29.23
C GLN A 81 -4.73 29.02 -28.25
N ASP A 82 -4.23 29.46 -27.09
CA ASP A 82 -5.04 30.21 -26.12
C ASP A 82 -5.53 31.55 -26.72
N ILE A 83 -4.71 32.22 -27.54
CA ILE A 83 -5.15 33.44 -28.25
C ILE A 83 -6.22 33.11 -29.29
N VAL A 84 -6.08 32.01 -30.03
CA VAL A 84 -7.11 31.56 -30.98
C VAL A 84 -8.44 31.33 -30.26
N GLU A 85 -8.42 30.67 -29.09
CA GLU A 85 -9.61 30.45 -28.27
C GLU A 85 -10.23 31.78 -27.80
N GLN A 86 -9.41 32.70 -27.30
CA GLN A 86 -9.86 34.03 -26.87
C GLN A 86 -10.51 34.81 -28.01
N VAL A 87 -9.91 34.80 -29.21
CA VAL A 87 -10.44 35.51 -30.38
C VAL A 87 -11.79 34.90 -30.80
N LEU A 88 -11.89 33.57 -30.90
CA LEU A 88 -13.15 32.89 -31.23
C LEU A 88 -14.28 33.22 -30.23
N ILE A 89 -13.96 33.26 -28.93
CA ILE A 89 -14.92 33.64 -27.89
C ILE A 89 -15.32 35.11 -28.01
N SER A 90 -14.35 36.01 -28.19
CA SER A 90 -14.60 37.46 -28.26
C SER A 90 -15.44 37.88 -29.46
N ASP A 91 -15.41 37.09 -30.53
CA ASP A 91 -16.21 37.28 -31.75
C ASP A 91 -17.53 36.49 -31.74
N ASN A 92 -17.94 35.96 -30.59
CA ASN A 92 -19.19 35.20 -30.38
C ASN A 92 -19.30 33.85 -31.13
N TYR A 93 -18.18 33.27 -31.58
CA TYR A 93 -18.14 31.93 -32.19
C TYR A 93 -17.98 30.83 -31.13
N PHE A 94 -18.94 30.74 -30.21
CA PHE A 94 -18.86 29.87 -29.04
C PHE A 94 -18.85 28.37 -29.39
N GLN A 95 -19.58 27.93 -30.42
CA GLN A 95 -19.57 26.52 -30.81
C GLN A 95 -18.23 26.14 -31.44
N THR A 96 -17.66 27.02 -32.26
CA THR A 96 -16.34 26.83 -32.87
C THR A 96 -15.23 26.86 -31.83
N ALA A 97 -15.29 27.78 -30.86
CA ALA A 97 -14.36 27.79 -29.72
C ALA A 97 -14.41 26.47 -28.96
N LYS A 98 -15.61 25.97 -28.61
CA LYS A 98 -15.77 24.69 -27.91
C LYS A 98 -15.25 23.50 -28.72
N SER A 99 -15.56 23.44 -30.02
CA SER A 99 -15.07 22.38 -30.92
C SER A 99 -13.54 22.41 -31.04
N TYR A 100 -12.96 23.61 -31.17
CA TYR A 100 -11.51 23.82 -31.21
C TYR A 100 -10.81 23.34 -29.93
N ILE A 101 -11.36 23.70 -28.76
CA ILE A 101 -10.85 23.28 -27.44
C ILE A 101 -10.88 21.75 -27.31
N LEU A 102 -12.02 21.12 -27.61
CA LEU A 102 -12.17 19.66 -27.53
C LEU A 102 -11.23 18.93 -28.49
N TYR A 103 -11.03 19.45 -29.70
CA TYR A 103 -10.11 18.87 -30.68
C TYR A 103 -8.65 19.01 -30.23
N ARG A 104 -8.26 20.16 -29.65
CA ARG A 104 -6.93 20.37 -29.04
C ARG A 104 -6.70 19.37 -27.91
N GLU A 105 -7.67 19.22 -27.01
CA GLU A 105 -7.62 18.26 -25.92
C GLU A 105 -7.46 16.82 -26.43
N GLN A 106 -8.25 16.41 -27.43
CA GLN A 106 -8.16 15.09 -28.06
C GLN A 106 -6.80 14.85 -28.73
N ARG A 107 -6.23 15.85 -29.42
CA ARG A 107 -4.88 15.73 -30.02
C ARG A 107 -3.77 15.72 -28.98
N THR A 108 -3.90 16.48 -27.91
CA THR A 108 -2.97 16.45 -26.78
C THR A 108 -2.98 15.05 -26.16
N ARG A 109 -4.17 14.48 -25.95
CA ARG A 109 -4.36 13.10 -25.48
C ARG A 109 -3.76 12.06 -26.42
N MET A 110 -4.08 12.09 -27.72
CA MET A 110 -3.48 11.14 -28.69
C MET A 110 -1.95 11.24 -28.76
N ARG A 111 -1.38 12.42 -28.53
CA ARG A 111 0.09 12.62 -28.50
C ARG A 111 0.71 12.14 -27.19
N SER A 112 0.05 12.32 -26.05
CA SER A 112 0.48 11.71 -24.79
C SER A 112 0.41 10.19 -24.87
N ASP A 113 -0.65 9.64 -25.47
CA ASP A 113 -0.86 8.20 -25.64
C ASP A 113 0.28 7.56 -26.46
N LYS A 114 0.81 8.28 -27.46
CA LYS A 114 1.98 7.84 -28.26
C LYS A 114 3.30 7.82 -27.45
N LYS A 115 3.39 8.58 -26.36
CA LYS A 115 4.53 8.59 -25.42
C LYS A 115 4.39 7.50 -24.34
N ILE A 116 3.22 6.87 -24.23
CA ILE A 116 2.84 5.81 -23.27
C ILE A 116 2.83 4.45 -23.98
N MET A 117 3.69 4.24 -24.99
CA MET A 117 3.83 2.93 -25.60
C MET A 117 4.73 2.08 -24.68
N VAL A 118 4.13 1.14 -23.95
CA VAL A 118 4.89 0.11 -23.23
C VAL A 118 5.57 -0.75 -24.28
N ASP A 119 6.90 -0.69 -24.33
CA ASP A 119 7.66 -1.57 -25.21
C ASP A 119 7.54 -3.01 -24.70
N VAL A 120 6.91 -3.84 -25.53
CA VAL A 120 6.60 -5.24 -25.20
C VAL A 120 7.89 -6.04 -25.10
N GLU A 121 8.84 -5.78 -26.00
CA GLU A 121 10.12 -6.51 -26.02
C GLU A 121 10.93 -6.21 -24.77
N SER A 122 11.12 -4.92 -24.45
CA SER A 122 11.84 -4.54 -23.23
C SER A 122 11.15 -5.05 -21.96
N SER A 123 9.82 -4.98 -21.89
CA SER A 123 9.09 -5.40 -20.68
C SER A 123 9.22 -6.89 -20.38
N ILE A 124 9.29 -7.73 -21.43
CA ILE A 124 9.48 -9.17 -21.31
C ILE A 124 10.95 -9.48 -21.03
N ASN A 125 11.88 -8.94 -21.84
CA ASN A 125 13.30 -9.26 -21.73
C ASN A 125 13.91 -8.78 -20.40
N GLU A 126 13.51 -7.60 -19.89
CA GLU A 126 13.96 -7.12 -18.57
C GLU A 126 13.65 -8.11 -17.44
N TYR A 127 12.52 -8.82 -17.51
CA TYR A 127 12.16 -9.84 -16.52
C TYR A 127 12.92 -11.16 -16.76
N LEU A 128 12.98 -11.62 -18.02
CA LEU A 128 13.68 -12.86 -18.39
C LEU A 128 15.17 -12.80 -18.05
N GLU A 129 15.80 -11.65 -18.26
CA GLU A 129 17.21 -11.39 -17.99
C GLU A 129 17.48 -10.91 -16.55
N ARG A 130 16.43 -10.70 -15.75
CA ARG A 130 16.49 -10.21 -14.35
C ARG A 130 17.23 -8.88 -14.20
N LEU A 131 17.08 -7.99 -15.18
CA LEU A 131 17.78 -6.69 -15.23
C LEU A 131 17.10 -5.61 -14.38
N ASP A 132 15.79 -5.73 -14.13
CA ASP A 132 15.06 -4.79 -13.27
C ASP A 132 15.18 -5.18 -11.80
N TRP A 133 15.73 -4.29 -10.97
CA TRP A 133 15.81 -4.44 -9.53
C TRP A 133 14.43 -4.67 -8.88
N ARG A 134 13.34 -4.17 -9.50
CA ARG A 134 11.97 -4.37 -9.02
C ARG A 134 11.54 -5.84 -9.04
N VAL A 135 12.21 -6.69 -9.83
CA VAL A 135 11.98 -8.15 -9.80
C VAL A 135 12.30 -8.75 -8.42
N ASN A 136 13.16 -8.10 -7.63
CA ASN A 136 13.46 -8.48 -6.24
C ASN A 136 12.66 -7.68 -5.20
N ALA A 137 11.83 -6.71 -5.61
CA ALA A 137 11.12 -5.82 -4.68
C ALA A 137 9.95 -6.50 -3.95
N ASN A 138 9.44 -7.61 -4.48
CA ASN A 138 8.40 -8.39 -3.84
C ASN A 138 8.98 -9.77 -3.47
N ALA A 139 9.40 -9.94 -2.22
CA ALA A 139 10.05 -11.17 -1.74
C ALA A 139 9.18 -12.43 -1.90
N ASN A 140 7.86 -12.26 -2.06
CA ASN A 140 6.91 -13.34 -2.27
C ASN A 140 6.72 -13.73 -3.76
N GLN A 141 7.35 -13.01 -4.71
CA GLN A 141 7.36 -13.36 -6.14
C GLN A 141 8.70 -13.96 -6.54
N GLY A 142 8.71 -15.28 -6.78
CA GLY A 142 9.86 -15.93 -7.43
C GLY A 142 9.84 -15.77 -8.95
N TYR A 143 11.02 -15.88 -9.58
CA TYR A 143 11.17 -15.98 -11.03
C TYR A 143 10.29 -17.14 -11.57
N SER A 144 9.23 -16.80 -12.30
CA SER A 144 8.23 -17.75 -12.75
C SER A 144 7.39 -17.16 -13.88
N ASN A 145 6.64 -18.01 -14.59
CA ASN A 145 5.68 -17.54 -15.58
C ASN A 145 4.56 -16.68 -14.95
N GLY A 146 4.15 -17.00 -13.72
CA GLY A 146 3.19 -16.18 -12.97
C GLY A 146 3.73 -14.78 -12.70
N GLY A 147 4.97 -14.69 -12.22
CA GLY A 147 5.64 -13.41 -11.97
C GLY A 147 5.86 -12.58 -13.24
N LEU A 148 6.16 -13.21 -14.38
CA LEU A 148 6.24 -12.52 -15.67
C LEU A 148 4.91 -11.86 -16.05
N ILE A 149 3.81 -12.61 -15.96
CA ILE A 149 2.46 -12.11 -16.28
C ILE A 149 2.12 -10.91 -15.39
N LEU A 150 2.37 -11.00 -14.08
CA LEU A 150 2.12 -9.90 -13.16
C LEU A 150 2.99 -8.68 -13.44
N ASN A 151 4.28 -8.84 -13.73
CA ASN A 151 5.15 -7.71 -14.04
C ASN A 151 4.66 -6.94 -15.27
N VAL A 152 4.38 -7.64 -16.37
CA VAL A 152 3.90 -7.01 -17.61
C VAL A 152 2.53 -6.35 -17.40
N SER A 153 1.57 -7.07 -16.81
CA SER A 153 0.24 -6.53 -16.49
C SER A 153 0.33 -5.32 -15.55
N GLY A 154 1.23 -5.37 -14.57
CA GLY A 154 1.46 -4.31 -13.59
C GLY A 154 1.99 -3.03 -14.23
N LYS A 155 2.99 -3.15 -15.12
CA LYS A 155 3.51 -2.00 -15.89
C LYS A 155 2.41 -1.32 -16.73
N VAL A 156 1.57 -2.11 -17.39
CA VAL A 156 0.46 -1.59 -18.21
C VAL A 156 -0.57 -0.88 -17.32
N THR A 157 -0.99 -1.53 -16.24
CA THR A 157 -2.01 -1.00 -15.31
C THR A 157 -1.54 0.27 -14.61
N ALA A 158 -0.28 0.34 -14.20
CA ALA A 158 0.30 1.52 -13.57
C ALA A 158 0.31 2.73 -14.52
N ASN A 159 0.65 2.52 -15.80
CA ASN A 159 0.60 3.58 -16.80
C ASN A 159 -0.84 4.03 -17.11
N TYR A 160 -1.80 3.10 -17.08
CA TYR A 160 -3.21 3.44 -17.23
C TYR A 160 -3.69 4.32 -16.07
N TRP A 161 -3.40 3.96 -14.82
CA TRP A 161 -3.70 4.81 -13.66
C TRP A 161 -3.11 6.22 -13.81
N LEU A 162 -1.79 6.31 -14.02
CA LEU A 162 -1.05 7.57 -14.00
C LEU A 162 -1.29 8.49 -15.21
N SER A 163 -1.90 7.99 -16.27
CA SER A 163 -2.04 8.74 -17.53
C SER A 163 -3.47 8.86 -18.03
N HIS A 164 -4.38 7.99 -17.59
CA HIS A 164 -5.76 7.96 -18.07
C HIS A 164 -6.79 8.08 -16.95
N VAL A 165 -6.46 7.67 -15.73
CA VAL A 165 -7.38 7.75 -14.59
C VAL A 165 -7.10 8.99 -13.75
N TYR A 166 -5.84 9.23 -13.42
CA TYR A 166 -5.44 10.39 -12.64
C TYR A 166 -5.20 11.63 -13.48
N PRO A 167 -5.49 12.83 -12.94
CA PRO A 167 -5.03 14.09 -13.50
C PRO A 167 -3.50 14.14 -13.60
N SER A 168 -2.98 15.00 -14.48
CA SER A 168 -1.54 15.13 -14.73
C SER A 168 -0.76 15.44 -13.45
N GLU A 169 -1.25 16.34 -12.60
CA GLU A 169 -0.60 16.74 -11.35
C GLU A 169 -0.30 15.54 -10.41
N VAL A 170 -1.26 14.61 -10.29
CA VAL A 170 -1.13 13.40 -9.47
C VAL A 170 -0.12 12.44 -10.10
N GLY A 171 -0.24 12.24 -11.41
CA GLY A 171 0.66 11.38 -12.16
C GLY A 171 2.11 11.89 -12.16
N GLU A 172 2.29 13.20 -12.27
CA GLU A 172 3.60 13.87 -12.24
C GLU A 172 4.21 13.84 -10.86
N ALA A 173 3.47 14.14 -9.79
CA ALA A 173 3.96 14.04 -8.42
C ALA A 173 4.48 12.63 -8.09
N HIS A 174 3.77 11.59 -8.56
CA HIS A 174 4.26 10.22 -8.48
C HIS A 174 5.56 10.05 -9.27
N ARG A 175 5.56 10.34 -10.59
CA ARG A 175 6.73 10.12 -11.48
C ARG A 175 7.97 10.91 -11.04
N ASN A 176 7.78 12.10 -10.48
CA ASN A 176 8.84 12.94 -9.95
C ASN A 176 9.38 12.41 -8.62
N GLY A 177 8.62 11.58 -7.91
CA GLY A 177 8.98 11.03 -6.61
C GLY A 177 8.66 11.97 -5.44
N ASP A 178 7.76 12.94 -5.63
CA ASP A 178 7.26 13.78 -4.53
C ASP A 178 6.34 12.97 -3.61
N ILE A 179 5.58 12.08 -4.24
CA ILE A 179 4.74 11.07 -3.58
C ILE A 179 5.01 9.69 -4.16
N HIS A 180 4.56 8.68 -3.43
CA HIS A 180 4.43 7.31 -3.92
C HIS A 180 2.97 6.89 -3.77
N ILE A 181 2.36 6.49 -4.89
CA ILE A 181 1.01 5.92 -4.90
C ILE A 181 1.24 4.43 -4.95
N HIS A 182 0.80 3.72 -3.91
CA HIS A 182 1.02 2.29 -3.79
C HIS A 182 0.09 1.49 -4.70
N ASP A 183 0.56 0.29 -5.06
CA ASP A 183 -0.21 -0.75 -5.76
C ASP A 183 -0.85 -0.29 -7.08
N LEU A 184 -0.10 0.49 -7.86
CA LEU A 184 -0.52 0.92 -9.20
C LEU A 184 -0.52 -0.23 -10.22
N ASP A 185 0.09 -1.36 -9.90
CA ASP A 185 0.14 -2.56 -10.71
C ASP A 185 -1.21 -3.31 -10.77
N MET A 186 -2.16 -2.97 -9.90
CA MET A 186 -3.52 -3.50 -9.94
C MET A 186 -4.57 -2.40 -10.10
N LEU A 187 -5.60 -2.65 -10.90
CA LEU A 187 -6.77 -1.77 -11.01
C LEU A 187 -7.76 -2.12 -9.90
N ALA A 188 -7.31 -2.05 -8.64
CA ALA A 188 -8.06 -2.50 -7.47
C ALA A 188 -7.88 -1.53 -6.29
N ALA A 189 -8.66 -1.74 -5.23
CA ALA A 189 -8.42 -1.13 -3.93
C ALA A 189 -7.28 -1.87 -3.19
N TYR A 190 -6.79 -1.27 -2.10
CA TYR A 190 -5.60 -1.76 -1.40
C TYR A 190 -5.88 -3.01 -0.57
N CYS A 191 -6.43 -2.89 0.63
CA CYS A 191 -6.59 -4.02 1.56
C CYS A 191 -7.99 -4.08 2.16
N ALA A 192 -8.37 -5.27 2.63
CA ALA A 192 -9.69 -5.52 3.20
C ALA A 192 -9.65 -6.53 4.37
N GLY A 193 -10.36 -6.20 5.44
CA GLY A 193 -10.80 -7.12 6.48
C GLY A 193 -12.20 -7.62 6.18
N TRP A 194 -12.44 -8.89 6.44
CA TRP A 194 -13.67 -9.59 6.10
C TRP A 194 -14.35 -10.13 7.35
N SER A 195 -15.69 -10.19 7.34
CA SER A 195 -16.44 -10.82 8.42
C SER A 195 -16.37 -12.34 8.27
N LEU A 196 -15.54 -12.98 9.09
CA LEU A 196 -15.51 -14.45 9.20
C LEU A 196 -16.88 -14.98 9.62
N LYS A 197 -17.59 -14.27 10.50
CA LYS A 197 -18.96 -14.60 10.89
C LYS A 197 -19.87 -14.73 9.68
N ASN A 198 -19.88 -13.74 8.78
CA ASN A 198 -20.74 -13.79 7.59
C ASN A 198 -20.38 -14.98 6.69
N LEU A 199 -19.09 -15.26 6.48
CA LEU A 199 -18.65 -16.44 5.72
C LEU A 199 -19.17 -17.74 6.36
N LEU A 200 -19.03 -17.89 7.68
CA LEU A 200 -19.46 -19.12 8.38
C LEU A 200 -20.99 -19.28 8.41
N HIS A 201 -21.71 -18.17 8.57
CA HIS A 201 -23.18 -18.17 8.69
C HIS A 201 -23.90 -18.30 7.35
N GLU A 202 -23.35 -17.74 6.28
CA GLU A 202 -23.98 -17.73 4.95
C GLU A 202 -23.36 -18.77 4.01
N GLY A 203 -22.08 -19.09 4.18
CA GLY A 203 -21.28 -19.88 3.23
C GLY A 203 -20.62 -19.02 2.14
N PHE A 204 -19.86 -19.68 1.26
CA PHE A 204 -19.21 -19.04 0.12
C PHE A 204 -20.06 -19.11 -1.17
N ASN A 205 -20.93 -18.12 -1.44
CA ASN A 205 -21.98 -18.16 -2.47
C ASN A 205 -22.36 -16.77 -3.02
N GLY A 206 -23.40 -16.72 -3.86
CA GLY A 206 -24.08 -15.50 -4.29
C GLY A 206 -23.39 -14.79 -5.47
N VAL A 207 -22.56 -15.51 -6.23
CA VAL A 207 -21.90 -14.98 -7.43
C VAL A 207 -22.35 -15.77 -8.66
N PRO A 208 -23.05 -15.14 -9.62
CA PRO A 208 -23.59 -15.81 -10.80
C PRO A 208 -22.52 -16.57 -11.61
N GLY A 209 -22.84 -17.80 -12.01
CA GLY A 209 -21.96 -18.63 -12.83
C GLY A 209 -20.74 -19.19 -12.09
N LYS A 210 -20.70 -19.11 -10.76
CA LYS A 210 -19.67 -19.72 -9.91
C LYS A 210 -20.30 -20.81 -9.04
N THR A 211 -19.47 -21.77 -8.61
CA THR A 211 -19.88 -22.79 -7.64
C THR A 211 -20.16 -22.11 -6.30
N GLU A 212 -21.25 -22.50 -5.66
CA GLU A 212 -21.68 -21.95 -4.38
C GLU A 212 -21.61 -23.01 -3.27
N ALA A 213 -21.18 -22.57 -2.09
CA ALA A 213 -21.19 -23.36 -0.87
C ALA A 213 -22.16 -22.73 0.14
N GLY A 214 -22.96 -23.58 0.79
CA GLY A 214 -23.77 -23.17 1.94
C GLY A 214 -22.94 -23.04 3.23
N PRO A 215 -23.58 -22.65 4.35
CA PRO A 215 -22.93 -22.48 5.63
C PRO A 215 -22.20 -23.76 6.07
N ALA A 216 -20.96 -23.62 6.56
CA ALA A 216 -20.16 -24.75 6.98
C ALA A 216 -20.82 -25.46 8.19
N LYS A 217 -20.86 -26.80 8.15
CA LYS A 217 -21.44 -27.63 9.22
C LYS A 217 -20.41 -28.24 10.18
N HIS A 218 -19.16 -28.33 9.74
CA HIS A 218 -18.03 -28.96 10.42
C HIS A 218 -16.77 -28.10 10.25
N LEU A 219 -15.80 -28.24 11.16
CA LEU A 219 -14.56 -27.44 11.17
C LEU A 219 -13.76 -27.54 9.86
N SER A 220 -13.64 -28.75 9.29
CA SER A 220 -12.92 -28.96 8.03
C SER A 220 -13.54 -28.19 6.86
N ALA A 221 -14.87 -28.15 6.78
CA ALA A 221 -15.58 -27.36 5.78
C ALA A 221 -15.42 -25.84 6.01
N ALA A 222 -15.42 -25.39 7.27
CA ALA A 222 -15.20 -23.99 7.62
C ALA A 222 -13.79 -23.54 7.19
N VAL A 223 -12.76 -24.29 7.56
CA VAL A 223 -11.37 -24.05 7.16
C VAL A 223 -11.20 -24.06 5.64
N GLY A 224 -11.79 -25.05 4.95
CA GLY A 224 -11.74 -25.12 3.49
C GLY A 224 -12.40 -23.91 2.80
N GLN A 225 -13.52 -23.41 3.35
CA GLN A 225 -14.15 -22.19 2.86
C GLN A 225 -13.29 -20.95 3.15
N MET A 226 -12.64 -20.83 4.32
CA MET A 226 -11.72 -19.73 4.62
C MET A 226 -10.56 -19.64 3.62
N VAL A 227 -9.93 -20.78 3.28
CA VAL A 227 -8.86 -20.86 2.28
C VAL A 227 -9.35 -20.39 0.92
N ASN A 228 -10.47 -20.94 0.44
CA ASN A 228 -11.03 -20.59 -0.86
C ASN A 228 -11.44 -19.11 -0.93
N PHE A 229 -12.00 -18.59 0.15
CA PHE A 229 -12.42 -17.20 0.26
C PHE A 229 -11.23 -16.24 0.16
N MET A 230 -10.20 -16.44 0.98
CA MET A 230 -9.00 -15.61 0.98
C MET A 230 -8.23 -15.69 -0.34
N GLY A 231 -8.05 -16.90 -0.88
CA GLY A 231 -7.39 -17.08 -2.18
C GLY A 231 -8.17 -16.44 -3.33
N THR A 232 -9.50 -16.46 -3.29
CA THR A 232 -10.32 -15.81 -4.32
C THR A 232 -10.22 -14.29 -4.23
N LEU A 233 -10.38 -13.72 -3.04
CA LEU A 233 -10.45 -12.26 -2.87
C LEU A 233 -9.11 -11.55 -3.04
N GLN A 234 -7.98 -12.25 -2.87
CA GLN A 234 -6.68 -11.72 -3.28
C GLN A 234 -6.63 -11.37 -4.78
N ASN A 235 -7.47 -11.97 -5.63
CA ASN A 235 -7.53 -11.61 -7.05
C ASN A 235 -8.32 -10.31 -7.31
N GLU A 236 -9.04 -9.80 -6.31
CA GLU A 236 -9.87 -8.59 -6.41
C GLU A 236 -9.27 -7.37 -5.66
N TRP A 237 -8.19 -7.57 -4.92
CA TRP A 237 -7.54 -6.58 -4.04
C TRP A 237 -6.02 -6.68 -4.16
N ALA A 238 -5.31 -5.56 -4.00
CA ALA A 238 -3.86 -5.55 -4.20
C ALA A 238 -3.04 -5.98 -2.98
N GLY A 239 -3.57 -5.70 -1.79
CA GLY A 239 -2.92 -5.88 -0.51
C GLY A 239 -3.53 -7.00 0.33
N ALA A 240 -3.22 -6.92 1.61
CA ALA A 240 -3.55 -7.96 2.57
C ALA A 240 -5.07 -8.20 2.71
N GLN A 241 -5.42 -9.44 3.08
CA GLN A 241 -6.77 -9.90 3.38
C GLN A 241 -6.84 -10.44 4.81
N ALA A 242 -7.81 -10.02 5.62
CA ALA A 242 -7.82 -10.37 7.04
C ALA A 242 -9.14 -10.95 7.57
N PHE A 243 -9.01 -11.86 8.54
CA PHE A 243 -10.09 -12.27 9.44
C PHE A 243 -9.71 -11.94 10.88
N SER A 244 -10.71 -11.62 11.69
CA SER A 244 -10.52 -11.43 13.13
C SER A 244 -11.39 -12.38 13.93
N SER A 245 -11.07 -12.52 15.22
CA SER A 245 -11.76 -13.40 16.16
C SER A 245 -11.78 -14.85 15.65
N VAL A 246 -10.68 -15.30 15.05
CA VAL A 246 -10.60 -16.60 14.37
C VAL A 246 -10.78 -17.75 15.36
N ASP A 247 -10.14 -17.66 16.53
CA ASP A 247 -10.33 -18.60 17.64
C ASP A 247 -11.77 -18.58 18.17
N THR A 248 -12.33 -17.40 18.42
CA THR A 248 -13.71 -17.26 18.91
C THR A 248 -14.73 -17.85 17.92
N TYR A 249 -14.60 -17.56 16.61
CA TYR A 249 -15.57 -17.97 15.60
C TYR A 249 -15.45 -19.43 15.17
N LEU A 250 -14.28 -20.05 15.30
CA LEU A 250 -14.10 -21.47 14.98
C LEU A 250 -14.37 -22.40 16.18
N ALA A 251 -14.27 -21.90 17.41
CA ALA A 251 -14.49 -22.68 18.64
C ALA A 251 -15.84 -23.45 18.68
N PRO A 252 -16.98 -22.91 18.19
CA PRO A 252 -18.26 -23.61 18.21
C PRO A 252 -18.25 -24.96 17.48
N TYR A 253 -17.46 -25.09 16.41
CA TYR A 253 -17.36 -26.32 15.63
C TYR A 253 -16.69 -27.45 16.41
N ILE A 254 -15.77 -27.12 17.32
CA ILE A 254 -15.07 -28.08 18.18
C ILE A 254 -16.06 -28.65 19.20
N ARG A 255 -16.81 -27.78 19.89
CA ARG A 255 -17.82 -28.17 20.88
C ARG A 255 -18.91 -29.05 20.26
N LYS A 256 -19.46 -28.62 19.12
CA LYS A 256 -20.56 -29.31 18.44
C LYS A 256 -20.18 -30.73 18.02
N ASP A 257 -19.01 -30.90 17.41
CA ASP A 257 -18.58 -32.19 16.88
C ASP A 257 -17.80 -33.03 17.90
N GLY A 258 -17.52 -32.47 19.10
CA GLY A 258 -16.74 -33.15 20.14
C GLY A 258 -15.31 -33.48 19.69
N LEU A 259 -14.66 -32.56 18.96
CA LEU A 259 -13.38 -32.83 18.29
C LEU A 259 -12.25 -33.03 19.29
N THR A 260 -11.34 -33.95 18.98
CA THR A 260 -10.09 -34.11 19.73
C THR A 260 -9.06 -33.07 19.30
N TYR A 261 -8.06 -32.84 20.14
CA TYR A 261 -6.96 -31.94 19.83
C TYR A 261 -6.26 -32.29 18.51
N GLU A 262 -6.04 -33.57 18.23
CA GLU A 262 -5.39 -34.04 16.99
C GLU A 262 -6.19 -33.68 15.74
N GLN A 263 -7.52 -33.74 15.81
CA GLN A 263 -8.40 -33.35 14.70
C GLN A 263 -8.38 -31.83 14.47
N VAL A 264 -8.31 -31.05 15.55
CA VAL A 264 -8.18 -29.59 15.47
C VAL A 264 -6.81 -29.19 14.93
N GLU A 265 -5.73 -29.83 15.40
CA GLU A 265 -4.38 -29.63 14.88
C GLU A 265 -4.29 -29.96 13.38
N GLN A 266 -4.89 -31.07 12.95
CA GLN A 266 -4.95 -31.43 11.54
C GLN A 266 -5.69 -30.37 10.71
N SER A 267 -6.81 -29.84 11.21
CA SER A 267 -7.56 -28.78 10.54
C SER A 267 -6.76 -27.47 10.45
N MET A 268 -6.03 -27.10 11.50
CA MET A 268 -5.14 -25.93 11.48
C MET A 268 -3.94 -26.14 10.55
N GLN A 269 -3.41 -27.36 10.47
CA GLN A 269 -2.37 -27.73 9.52
C GLN A 269 -2.86 -27.52 8.09
N GLU A 270 -4.04 -28.03 7.74
CA GLU A 270 -4.63 -27.83 6.42
C GLU A 270 -4.81 -26.34 6.10
N LEU A 271 -5.33 -25.55 7.06
CA LEU A 271 -5.50 -24.10 6.91
C LEU A 271 -4.18 -23.39 6.58
N ILE A 272 -3.17 -23.58 7.44
CA ILE A 272 -1.89 -22.86 7.35
C ILE A 272 -1.15 -23.27 6.08
N TYR A 273 -1.06 -24.57 5.77
CA TYR A 273 -0.35 -25.01 4.58
C TYR A 273 -1.00 -24.47 3.30
N ASN A 274 -2.32 -24.54 3.17
CA ASN A 274 -2.99 -24.06 1.95
C ASN A 274 -2.87 -22.53 1.77
N LEU A 275 -2.75 -21.75 2.85
CA LEU A 275 -2.49 -20.30 2.77
C LEU A 275 -1.02 -19.95 2.44
N ASN A 276 -0.10 -20.91 2.55
CA ASN A 276 1.31 -20.74 2.15
C ASN A 276 1.66 -21.45 0.84
N VAL A 277 0.70 -22.07 0.17
CA VAL A 277 0.89 -22.58 -1.19
C VAL A 277 0.46 -21.48 -2.17
N PRO A 278 1.35 -21.03 -3.07
CA PRO A 278 0.98 -20.05 -4.08
C PRO A 278 -0.05 -20.68 -5.03
N SER A 279 -1.29 -20.19 -5.02
CA SER A 279 -2.35 -20.70 -5.89
C SER A 279 -3.05 -19.58 -6.66
N ARG A 280 -2.89 -19.65 -8.00
CA ARG A 280 -3.49 -18.84 -9.08
C ARG A 280 -3.18 -17.33 -9.11
N TRP A 281 -3.01 -16.85 -10.36
CA TRP A 281 -2.39 -15.59 -10.82
C TRP A 281 -1.16 -15.11 -10.02
N GLY A 282 0.02 -15.18 -10.65
CA GLY A 282 1.20 -14.48 -10.13
C GLY A 282 2.18 -15.24 -9.26
N SER A 283 1.89 -16.51 -8.92
CA SER A 283 2.78 -17.36 -8.12
C SER A 283 3.09 -16.77 -6.73
N GLN A 284 2.24 -15.88 -6.20
CA GLN A 284 2.33 -15.37 -4.83
C GLN A 284 1.43 -16.18 -3.89
N THR A 285 1.85 -16.23 -2.62
CA THR A 285 0.99 -16.67 -1.53
C THR A 285 0.00 -15.55 -1.16
N PRO A 286 -1.20 -15.90 -0.68
CA PRO A 286 -2.10 -14.94 -0.08
C PRO A 286 -1.50 -14.19 1.10
N PHE A 287 -1.36 -12.87 0.94
CA PHE A 287 -1.04 -12.00 2.06
C PHE A 287 -2.26 -11.99 2.98
N THR A 288 -2.20 -12.82 4.01
CA THR A 288 -3.29 -13.03 4.96
C THR A 288 -2.87 -12.68 6.37
N ASN A 289 -3.80 -12.12 7.15
CA ASN A 289 -3.61 -11.82 8.57
C ASN A 289 -4.79 -12.36 9.39
N PHE A 290 -4.49 -13.05 10.49
CA PHE A 290 -5.49 -13.54 11.44
C PHE A 290 -5.31 -12.89 12.80
N THR A 291 -6.40 -12.36 13.34
CA THR A 291 -6.45 -11.85 14.70
C THR A 291 -7.12 -12.86 15.62
N PHE A 292 -6.47 -13.12 16.76
CA PHE A 292 -6.89 -14.03 17.81
C PHE A 292 -7.25 -13.24 19.07
N ASP A 293 -8.41 -13.53 19.64
CA ASP A 293 -8.90 -12.82 20.82
C ASP A 293 -8.24 -13.34 22.10
N TRP A 294 -7.85 -14.61 22.14
CA TRP A 294 -7.38 -15.37 23.32
C TRP A 294 -8.43 -15.53 24.42
N VAL A 295 -9.07 -14.42 24.83
CA VAL A 295 -10.20 -14.36 25.75
C VAL A 295 -11.43 -13.89 24.98
N CYS A 296 -12.55 -14.60 25.13
CA CYS A 296 -13.80 -14.26 24.44
C CYS A 296 -14.19 -12.78 24.69
N PRO A 297 -14.32 -11.95 23.64
CA PRO A 297 -14.57 -10.54 23.79
C PRO A 297 -15.98 -10.27 24.34
N GLU A 298 -16.10 -9.21 25.13
CA GLU A 298 -17.33 -8.84 25.86
C GLU A 298 -18.58 -8.81 24.98
N ASP A 299 -18.48 -8.28 23.75
CA ASP A 299 -19.62 -8.13 22.85
C ASP A 299 -20.00 -9.41 22.07
N LEU A 300 -19.19 -10.48 22.14
CA LEU A 300 -19.58 -11.82 21.64
C LEU A 300 -20.01 -12.77 22.76
N ARG A 301 -19.59 -12.51 24.00
CA ARG A 301 -19.73 -13.43 25.13
C ARG A 301 -21.12 -14.05 25.25
N ASP A 302 -22.16 -13.23 25.21
CA ASP A 302 -23.55 -13.67 25.42
C ASP A 302 -24.28 -14.07 24.13
N LYS A 303 -23.58 -14.07 22.99
CA LYS A 303 -24.19 -14.43 21.70
C LYS A 303 -24.11 -15.93 21.47
N HIS A 304 -25.18 -16.48 20.90
CA HIS A 304 -25.23 -17.87 20.45
C HIS A 304 -24.61 -18.00 19.05
N PRO A 305 -23.71 -18.97 18.81
CA PRO A 305 -23.17 -19.24 17.49
C PRO A 305 -24.21 -19.94 16.61
N ILE A 306 -24.10 -19.72 15.29
CA ILE A 306 -24.93 -20.40 14.30
C ILE A 306 -24.03 -21.33 13.48
N ILE A 307 -24.34 -22.62 13.46
CA ILE A 307 -23.60 -23.62 12.70
C ILE A 307 -24.54 -24.28 11.68
N GLY A 308 -24.20 -24.22 10.39
CA GLY A 308 -25.03 -24.84 9.36
C GLY A 308 -26.46 -24.28 9.29
N GLY A 309 -26.66 -23.02 9.71
CA GLY A 309 -27.97 -22.37 9.81
C GLY A 309 -28.76 -22.69 11.09
N VAL A 310 -28.17 -23.39 12.06
CA VAL A 310 -28.82 -23.74 13.34
C VAL A 310 -28.13 -23.02 14.49
N GLU A 311 -28.89 -22.25 15.27
CA GLU A 311 -28.42 -21.63 16.51
C GLU A 311 -28.11 -22.72 17.56
N GLN A 312 -26.97 -22.62 18.23
CA GLN A 312 -26.54 -23.59 19.24
C GLN A 312 -27.07 -23.21 20.63
N ASP A 313 -27.13 -24.18 21.53
CA ASP A 313 -27.64 -24.02 22.91
C ASP A 313 -26.62 -23.43 23.90
N PHE A 314 -25.38 -23.20 23.45
CA PHE A 314 -24.31 -22.55 24.19
C PHE A 314 -23.96 -21.18 23.60
N THR A 315 -23.30 -20.34 24.39
CA THR A 315 -22.80 -19.02 23.97
C THR A 315 -21.32 -19.06 23.62
N TYR A 316 -20.78 -18.01 22.96
CA TYR A 316 -19.33 -17.90 22.76
C TYR A 316 -18.55 -17.82 24.08
N GLY A 317 -19.16 -17.27 25.14
CA GLY A 317 -18.56 -17.21 26.47
C GLY A 317 -18.30 -18.58 27.11
N ASP A 318 -19.04 -19.61 26.68
CA ASP A 318 -18.92 -20.99 27.19
C ASP A 318 -17.78 -21.79 26.53
N LEU A 319 -17.06 -21.20 25.56
CA LEU A 319 -16.14 -21.91 24.65
C LEU A 319 -14.65 -21.70 24.97
N LYS A 320 -14.33 -21.40 26.24
CA LYS A 320 -12.95 -21.14 26.67
C LYS A 320 -12.00 -22.29 26.30
N GLU A 321 -12.41 -23.54 26.52
CA GLU A 321 -11.56 -24.72 26.26
C GLU A 321 -11.35 -24.95 24.76
N GLU A 322 -12.38 -24.72 23.94
CA GLU A 322 -12.29 -24.85 22.48
C GLU A 322 -11.43 -23.75 21.87
N MET A 323 -11.54 -22.51 22.36
CA MET A 323 -10.65 -21.41 21.98
C MET A 323 -9.20 -21.73 22.35
N ALA A 324 -8.96 -22.27 23.55
CA ALA A 324 -7.63 -22.70 23.98
C ALA A 324 -7.09 -23.83 23.07
N MET A 325 -7.93 -24.76 22.64
CA MET A 325 -7.55 -25.83 21.71
C MET A 325 -7.13 -25.29 20.34
N ILE A 326 -7.84 -24.31 19.79
CA ILE A 326 -7.48 -23.65 18.52
C ILE A 326 -6.13 -22.95 18.64
N ASN A 327 -5.96 -22.14 19.68
CA ASN A 327 -4.72 -21.40 19.90
C ASN A 327 -3.52 -22.35 20.03
N LYS A 328 -3.66 -23.43 20.82
CA LYS A 328 -2.63 -24.47 20.97
C LYS A 328 -2.29 -25.13 19.63
N ALA A 329 -3.30 -25.54 18.87
CA ALA A 329 -3.15 -26.19 17.58
C ALA A 329 -2.46 -25.28 16.55
N TYR A 330 -2.92 -24.03 16.45
CA TYR A 330 -2.37 -23.04 15.53
C TYR A 330 -0.88 -22.74 15.85
N ILE A 331 -0.58 -22.44 17.11
CA ILE A 331 0.81 -22.17 17.56
C ILE A 331 1.70 -23.39 17.32
N THR A 332 1.21 -24.60 17.60
CA THR A 332 1.95 -25.85 17.38
C THR A 332 2.33 -26.02 15.91
N VAL A 333 1.40 -25.81 14.98
CA VAL A 333 1.69 -25.90 13.53
C VAL A 333 2.67 -24.81 13.09
N MET A 334 2.45 -23.56 13.51
CA MET A 334 3.35 -22.45 13.17
C MET A 334 4.78 -22.68 13.70
N MET A 335 4.93 -23.26 14.89
CA MET A 335 6.22 -23.54 15.52
C MET A 335 6.96 -24.73 14.89
N LYS A 336 6.22 -25.73 14.38
CA LYS A 336 6.79 -26.85 13.61
C LYS A 336 7.41 -26.36 12.29
N GLY A 337 6.78 -25.39 11.64
CA GLY A 337 7.20 -24.90 10.34
C GLY A 337 6.95 -25.92 9.22
N ASP A 338 7.51 -25.66 8.04
CA ASP A 338 7.39 -26.57 6.90
C ASP A 338 8.25 -27.84 7.07
N ILE A 339 8.27 -28.73 6.06
CA ILE A 339 9.06 -29.98 6.10
C ILE A 339 10.58 -29.77 6.27
N LYS A 340 11.07 -28.54 6.07
CA LYS A 340 12.46 -28.14 6.27
C LYS A 340 12.66 -27.30 7.55
N GLY A 341 11.62 -27.18 8.38
CA GLY A 341 11.64 -26.38 9.61
C GLY A 341 11.64 -24.86 9.38
N ARG A 342 11.28 -24.40 8.17
CA ARG A 342 11.17 -22.98 7.86
C ARG A 342 9.87 -22.43 8.46
N PRO A 343 9.87 -21.19 9.00
CA PRO A 343 8.65 -20.59 9.48
C PRO A 343 7.67 -20.35 8.33
N PHE A 344 6.38 -20.41 8.64
CA PHE A 344 5.34 -19.94 7.73
C PHE A 344 5.27 -18.42 7.77
N THR A 345 5.16 -17.79 6.61
CA THR A 345 4.99 -16.34 6.50
C THR A 345 3.54 -15.94 6.77
N PHE A 346 2.59 -16.77 6.34
CA PHE A 346 1.16 -16.49 6.41
C PHE A 346 0.38 -17.59 7.16
N PRO A 347 -0.85 -17.31 7.61
CA PRO A 347 -1.33 -15.96 7.88
C PRO A 347 -0.49 -15.33 8.98
N ILE A 348 -0.25 -14.02 8.90
CA ILE A 348 0.42 -13.27 9.97
C ILE A 348 -0.49 -13.33 11.20
N PRO A 349 -0.04 -13.91 12.32
CA PRO A 349 -0.85 -13.96 13.53
C PRO A 349 -0.73 -12.65 14.31
N THR A 350 -1.86 -12.14 14.77
CA THR A 350 -1.97 -11.01 15.70
C THR A 350 -2.76 -11.46 16.93
N TYR A 351 -2.24 -11.22 18.13
CA TYR A 351 -2.92 -11.53 19.39
C TYR A 351 -3.30 -10.27 20.15
N ASN A 352 -4.56 -10.23 20.59
CA ASN A 352 -5.10 -9.16 21.41
C ASN A 352 -4.62 -9.30 22.86
N MET A 353 -3.88 -8.31 23.36
CA MET A 353 -3.32 -8.30 24.71
C MET A 353 -4.18 -7.45 25.64
N THR A 354 -5.10 -8.10 26.36
CA THR A 354 -6.08 -7.50 27.27
C THR A 354 -5.67 -7.64 28.74
N TRP A 355 -6.35 -6.92 29.64
CA TRP A 355 -6.05 -6.92 31.08
C TRP A 355 -6.26 -8.28 31.75
N ASP A 356 -7.08 -9.15 31.15
CA ASP A 356 -7.40 -10.51 31.58
C ASP A 356 -6.60 -11.59 30.84
N PHE A 357 -5.60 -11.21 30.03
CA PHE A 357 -4.70 -12.16 29.37
C PHE A 357 -3.94 -13.03 30.39
N PRO A 358 -4.02 -14.37 30.33
CA PRO A 358 -3.40 -15.27 31.29
C PRO A 358 -1.91 -15.43 31.00
N TRP A 359 -1.09 -14.53 31.55
CA TRP A 359 0.37 -14.52 31.38
C TRP A 359 1.08 -15.83 31.83
N GLU A 360 0.48 -16.57 32.75
CA GLU A 360 1.02 -17.81 33.33
C GLU A 360 0.06 -18.97 33.01
N ASP A 361 0.16 -19.51 31.79
CA ASP A 361 -0.65 -20.64 31.30
C ASP A 361 0.18 -21.50 30.32
N GLU A 362 -0.18 -22.78 30.16
CA GLU A 362 0.53 -23.71 29.27
C GLU A 362 0.54 -23.23 27.81
N ASN A 363 -0.59 -22.75 27.29
CA ASN A 363 -0.67 -22.24 25.91
C ASN A 363 0.08 -20.91 25.77
N THR A 364 0.06 -20.08 26.82
CA THR A 364 0.82 -18.83 26.84
C THR A 364 2.32 -19.09 26.75
N LEU A 365 2.83 -20.13 27.41
CA LEU A 365 4.23 -20.53 27.24
C LEU A 365 4.56 -20.94 25.80
N LEU A 366 3.66 -21.64 25.11
CA LEU A 366 3.83 -21.98 23.69
C LEU A 366 3.86 -20.73 22.80
N LEU A 367 2.99 -19.74 23.06
CA LEU A 367 2.96 -18.47 22.34
C LEU A 367 4.31 -17.76 22.40
N PHE A 368 4.87 -17.66 23.60
CA PHE A 368 6.15 -16.98 23.81
C PHE A 368 7.36 -17.82 23.39
N GLU A 369 7.24 -19.16 23.35
CA GLU A 369 8.25 -20.02 22.74
C GLU A 369 8.32 -19.79 21.22
N MET A 370 7.17 -19.68 20.55
CA MET A 370 7.07 -19.32 19.13
C MET A 370 7.65 -17.91 18.89
N THR A 371 7.33 -16.96 19.76
CA THR A 371 7.82 -15.57 19.69
C THR A 371 9.33 -15.52 19.85
N ALA A 372 9.88 -16.19 20.86
CA ALA A 372 11.31 -16.25 21.11
C ALA A 372 12.06 -16.83 19.90
N LYS A 373 11.49 -17.83 19.24
CA LYS A 373 12.08 -18.56 18.10
C LYS A 373 11.98 -17.81 16.78
N TYR A 374 10.79 -17.34 16.40
CA TYR A 374 10.53 -16.83 15.05
C TYR A 374 10.14 -15.36 15.00
N GLY A 375 9.91 -14.71 16.14
CA GLY A 375 9.43 -13.33 16.18
C GLY A 375 7.96 -13.15 15.78
N LEU A 376 7.21 -14.26 15.73
CA LEU A 376 5.75 -14.27 15.58
C LEU A 376 5.12 -14.57 16.95
N PRO A 377 4.02 -13.91 17.33
CA PRO A 377 3.11 -13.11 16.52
C PRO A 377 3.35 -11.60 16.66
N TYR A 378 2.45 -10.81 16.10
CA TYR A 378 2.27 -9.41 16.50
C TYR A 378 1.42 -9.33 17.77
N PHE A 379 1.75 -8.41 18.65
CA PHE A 379 0.99 -8.16 19.87
C PHE A 379 0.27 -6.82 19.76
N GLN A 380 -1.06 -6.86 19.80
CA GLN A 380 -1.90 -5.67 19.83
C GLN A 380 -2.17 -5.26 21.27
N ASN A 381 -1.80 -4.04 21.63
CA ASN A 381 -1.85 -3.55 23.00
C ASN A 381 -3.23 -2.97 23.35
N PHE A 382 -4.00 -3.69 24.17
CA PHE A 382 -5.23 -3.17 24.79
C PHE A 382 -5.06 -2.82 26.28
N LEU A 383 -3.88 -3.05 26.87
CA LEU A 383 -3.61 -2.75 28.29
C LEU A 383 -3.60 -1.25 28.57
N ASN A 384 -2.98 -0.50 27.67
CA ASN A 384 -2.77 0.94 27.78
C ASN A 384 -3.51 1.73 26.68
N SER A 385 -4.58 1.15 26.13
CA SER A 385 -5.40 1.73 25.07
C SER A 385 -6.75 2.20 25.60
N VAL A 386 -7.30 3.24 24.96
CA VAL A 386 -8.70 3.65 25.17
C VAL A 386 -9.69 2.76 24.41
N LEU A 387 -9.18 1.92 23.50
CA LEU A 387 -9.98 1.04 22.66
C LEU A 387 -10.18 -0.32 23.33
N LYS A 388 -11.31 -0.97 23.05
CA LYS A 388 -11.60 -2.36 23.42
C LYS A 388 -11.51 -3.29 22.19
N PRO A 389 -11.19 -4.59 22.35
CA PRO A 389 -11.10 -5.53 21.22
C PRO A 389 -12.34 -5.54 20.30
N GLY A 390 -13.55 -5.53 20.86
CA GLY A 390 -14.80 -5.50 20.08
C GLY A 390 -14.99 -4.26 19.20
N GLN A 391 -14.22 -3.19 19.42
CA GLN A 391 -14.28 -1.96 18.63
C GLN A 391 -13.34 -2.01 17.41
N ILE A 392 -12.46 -3.02 17.31
CA ILE A 392 -11.44 -3.15 16.27
C ILE A 392 -11.39 -4.60 15.78
N ARG A 393 -12.25 -4.99 14.84
CA ARG A 393 -12.32 -6.38 14.32
C ARG A 393 -12.04 -6.56 12.83
N SER A 394 -11.62 -5.53 12.12
CA SER A 394 -11.47 -5.60 10.66
C SER A 394 -10.14 -5.10 10.19
N MET A 395 -9.09 -5.22 10.99
CA MET A 395 -7.88 -4.50 10.66
C MET A 395 -6.90 -5.44 9.96
N CYS A 396 -6.86 -5.30 8.64
CA CYS A 396 -5.86 -5.95 7.81
C CYS A 396 -4.45 -5.36 8.04
N CYS A 397 -4.39 -4.07 8.38
CA CYS A 397 -3.18 -3.36 8.83
C CYS A 397 -3.49 -2.37 9.99
N ARG A 398 -3.08 -2.75 11.20
CA ARG A 398 -2.49 -1.94 12.31
C ARG A 398 -3.11 -0.58 12.76
N LEU A 399 -4.39 -0.35 12.54
CA LEU A 399 -5.03 0.98 12.72
C LEU A 399 -5.37 1.37 14.19
N GLN A 400 -5.31 2.67 14.51
CA GLN A 400 -5.77 3.26 15.79
C GLN A 400 -6.86 4.32 15.54
N LEU A 401 -8.12 3.99 15.85
CA LEU A 401 -9.26 4.91 15.65
C LEU A 401 -9.47 5.86 16.85
N ASP A 402 -9.72 7.14 16.60
CA ASP A 402 -10.40 7.98 17.61
C ASP A 402 -11.92 7.78 17.47
N LEU A 403 -12.50 7.08 18.45
CA LEU A 403 -13.93 6.79 18.52
C LEU A 403 -14.80 8.05 18.52
N ARG A 404 -14.30 9.21 18.96
CA ARG A 404 -15.09 10.46 19.02
C ARG A 404 -15.44 11.00 17.64
N GLU A 405 -14.51 10.95 16.69
CA GLU A 405 -14.73 11.35 15.29
C GLU A 405 -15.72 10.39 14.59
N LEU A 406 -15.66 9.10 14.96
CA LEU A 406 -16.51 8.06 14.40
C LEU A 406 -17.96 8.13 14.92
N LEU A 407 -18.12 8.42 16.22
CA LEU A 407 -19.42 8.58 16.89
C LEU A 407 -20.14 9.86 16.44
N ALA A 408 -19.40 10.93 16.12
CA ALA A 408 -19.97 12.17 15.59
C ALA A 408 -20.69 11.97 14.24
N LYS A 409 -20.31 10.95 13.45
CA LYS A 409 -20.95 10.60 12.17
C LYS A 409 -22.18 9.69 12.31
N GLY A 410 -22.65 9.46 13.54
CA GLY A 410 -23.97 8.93 13.88
C GLY A 410 -24.62 8.04 12.81
N ASN A 411 -24.22 6.77 12.72
CA ASN A 411 -25.03 5.68 12.16
C ASN A 411 -24.27 4.33 12.18
N GLY A 412 -24.73 3.39 13.02
CA GLY A 412 -24.69 1.96 12.72
C GLY A 412 -23.35 1.24 12.56
N LEU A 413 -22.31 1.58 13.34
CA LEU A 413 -21.02 0.87 13.29
C LEU A 413 -20.91 -0.37 14.19
N PHE A 414 -21.94 -0.67 14.98
CA PHE A 414 -22.08 -1.96 15.67
C PHE A 414 -22.45 -3.06 14.64
N GLY A 415 -21.47 -3.47 13.84
CA GLY A 415 -21.60 -4.48 12.78
C GLY A 415 -20.62 -4.29 11.61
N SER A 416 -20.20 -3.05 11.33
CA SER A 416 -19.21 -2.76 10.27
C SER A 416 -17.75 -2.79 10.76
N ALA A 417 -17.53 -2.97 12.06
CA ALA A 417 -16.21 -3.17 12.64
C ALA A 417 -15.50 -4.45 12.14
N GLU A 418 -16.17 -5.31 11.36
CA GLU A 418 -15.63 -6.52 10.71
C GLU A 418 -15.40 -6.36 9.18
N GLN A 419 -15.71 -5.20 8.60
CA GLN A 419 -15.64 -4.94 7.16
C GLN A 419 -15.07 -3.55 6.83
N THR A 420 -13.78 -3.37 7.08
CA THR A 420 -13.01 -2.16 6.76
C THR A 420 -11.69 -2.53 6.10
N GLY A 421 -10.91 -1.52 5.73
CA GLY A 421 -9.66 -1.65 5.01
C GLY A 421 -9.24 -0.28 4.50
N SER A 422 -8.40 -0.25 3.49
CA SER A 422 -8.04 1.00 2.82
C SER A 422 -8.27 0.90 1.32
N ILE A 423 -8.78 1.99 0.74
CA ILE A 423 -8.95 2.10 -0.71
C ILE A 423 -7.60 2.26 -1.41
N GLY A 424 -6.57 2.75 -0.72
CA GLY A 424 -5.27 3.11 -1.29
C GLY A 424 -4.40 3.87 -0.31
N VAL A 425 -3.08 3.81 -0.55
CA VAL A 425 -2.06 4.52 0.23
C VAL A 425 -1.31 5.50 -0.68
N VAL A 426 -1.13 6.73 -0.20
CA VAL A 426 -0.23 7.72 -0.81
C VAL A 426 0.81 8.15 0.23
N THR A 427 2.08 7.89 -0.03
CA THR A 427 3.19 8.19 0.89
C THR A 427 3.98 9.41 0.43
N PHE A 428 4.31 10.31 1.34
CA PHE A 428 5.15 11.48 1.07
C PHE A 428 6.64 11.18 1.17
N ASN A 429 7.41 11.79 0.28
CA ASN A 429 8.87 11.80 0.36
C ASN A 429 9.34 12.91 1.30
N CYS A 430 9.46 12.60 2.60
CA CYS A 430 9.81 13.60 3.60
C CYS A 430 11.26 14.07 3.48
N ALA A 431 12.19 13.19 3.10
CA ALA A 431 13.60 13.56 2.92
C ALA A 431 13.77 14.70 1.92
N ARG A 432 13.03 14.65 0.80
CA ARG A 432 13.01 15.73 -0.20
C ARG A 432 12.44 17.04 0.35
N LEU A 433 11.40 16.98 1.18
CA LEU A 433 10.84 18.18 1.82
C LEU A 433 11.91 18.89 2.65
N GLY A 434 12.63 18.14 3.48
CA GLY A 434 13.71 18.70 4.30
C GLY A 434 14.84 19.31 3.47
N TYR A 435 15.19 18.66 2.35
CA TYR A 435 16.25 19.14 1.47
C TYR A 435 15.88 20.42 0.70
N VAL A 436 14.71 20.44 0.06
CA VAL A 436 14.29 21.58 -0.79
C VAL A 436 13.98 22.82 0.05
N TYR A 437 13.43 22.64 1.25
CA TYR A 437 13.01 23.72 2.14
C TYR A 437 13.93 23.85 3.35
N LYS A 438 15.24 23.64 3.17
CA LYS A 438 16.25 23.73 4.23
C LYS A 438 16.13 25.05 4.99
N GLY A 439 15.88 24.98 6.29
CA GLY A 439 15.69 26.15 7.16
C GLY A 439 14.42 26.98 6.93
N ASP A 440 13.56 26.61 5.96
CA ASP A 440 12.31 27.31 5.64
C ASP A 440 11.09 26.48 6.07
N GLU A 441 10.72 26.61 7.33
CA GLU A 441 9.59 25.87 7.91
C GLU A 441 8.27 26.21 7.21
N ALA A 442 8.05 27.49 6.86
CA ALA A 442 6.82 27.94 6.23
C ALA A 442 6.67 27.35 4.82
N GLY A 443 7.75 27.35 4.04
CA GLY A 443 7.79 26.70 2.73
C GLY A 443 7.58 25.19 2.81
N LEU A 444 8.20 24.53 3.79
CA LEU A 444 8.04 23.09 4.01
C LEU A 444 6.57 22.71 4.25
N PHE A 445 5.90 23.37 5.21
CA PHE A 445 4.49 23.10 5.49
C PHE A 445 3.54 23.56 4.38
N GLY A 446 3.90 24.62 3.64
CA GLY A 446 3.20 25.01 2.41
C GLY A 446 3.24 23.91 1.36
N ARG A 447 4.40 23.26 1.18
CA ARG A 447 4.51 22.10 0.28
C ARG A 447 3.75 20.89 0.80
N VAL A 448 3.75 20.64 2.11
CA VAL A 448 2.92 19.57 2.70
C VAL A 448 1.44 19.78 2.35
N ASP A 449 0.93 21.00 2.42
CA ASP A 449 -0.46 21.30 2.03
C ASP A 449 -0.76 20.95 0.57
N GLU A 450 0.16 21.25 -0.35
CA GLU A 450 0.04 20.85 -1.75
C GLU A 450 0.02 19.32 -1.91
N LEU A 451 0.94 18.62 -1.25
CA LEU A 451 0.99 17.14 -1.29
C LEU A 451 -0.26 16.50 -0.69
N MET A 452 -0.81 17.07 0.39
CA MET A 452 -2.08 16.66 0.99
C MET A 452 -3.24 16.78 0.01
N ASN A 453 -3.30 17.88 -0.75
CA ASN A 453 -4.31 18.07 -1.78
C ASN A 453 -4.17 17.06 -2.93
N ILE A 454 -2.95 16.78 -3.38
CA ILE A 454 -2.68 15.78 -4.43
C ILE A 454 -3.07 14.38 -3.94
N ALA A 455 -2.72 14.02 -2.71
CA ALA A 455 -3.10 12.74 -2.10
C ALA A 455 -4.62 12.60 -2.00
N ARG A 456 -5.32 13.64 -1.51
CA ARG A 456 -6.79 13.70 -1.50
C ARG A 456 -7.36 13.44 -2.89
N THR A 457 -6.91 14.18 -3.90
CA THR A 457 -7.38 14.01 -5.29
C THR A 457 -7.17 12.58 -5.78
N SER A 458 -5.99 12.00 -5.53
CA SER A 458 -5.70 10.61 -5.91
C SER A 458 -6.64 9.61 -5.24
N LEU A 459 -6.78 9.69 -3.92
CA LEU A 459 -7.55 8.74 -3.12
C LEU A 459 -9.06 8.85 -3.41
N GLU A 460 -9.60 10.07 -3.56
CA GLU A 460 -11.01 10.28 -3.92
C GLU A 460 -11.34 9.78 -5.33
N ILE A 461 -10.45 9.97 -6.30
CA ILE A 461 -10.63 9.42 -7.66
C ILE A 461 -10.59 7.90 -7.62
N LYS A 462 -9.58 7.30 -6.94
CA LYS A 462 -9.50 5.84 -6.82
C LYS A 462 -10.77 5.28 -6.19
N ARG A 463 -11.26 5.85 -5.09
CA ARG A 463 -12.53 5.44 -4.44
C ARG A 463 -13.70 5.46 -5.42
N LYS A 464 -13.92 6.56 -6.14
CA LYS A 464 -15.02 6.68 -7.10
C LYS A 464 -14.92 5.66 -8.24
N VAL A 465 -13.71 5.45 -8.77
CA VAL A 465 -13.47 4.51 -9.87
C VAL A 465 -13.71 3.08 -9.43
N ILE A 466 -13.13 2.65 -8.30
CA ILE A 466 -13.27 1.29 -7.81
C ILE A 466 -14.70 1.00 -7.38
N GLU A 467 -15.38 1.91 -6.67
CA GLU A 467 -16.79 1.74 -6.31
C GLU A 467 -17.66 1.53 -7.56
N ARG A 468 -17.49 2.34 -8.61
CA ARG A 468 -18.20 2.14 -9.88
C ARG A 468 -17.92 0.78 -10.50
N LEU A 469 -16.68 0.32 -10.48
CA LEU A 469 -16.29 -0.98 -11.03
C LEU A 469 -16.87 -2.16 -10.21
N ILE A 470 -16.96 -2.02 -8.87
CA ILE A 470 -17.67 -2.96 -8.00
C ILE A 470 -19.14 -3.02 -8.41
N GLN A 471 -19.81 -1.87 -8.54
CA GLN A 471 -21.22 -1.83 -8.92
C GLN A 471 -21.48 -2.43 -10.31
N ASN A 472 -20.57 -2.20 -11.27
CA ASN A 472 -20.63 -2.76 -12.62
C ASN A 472 -20.28 -4.26 -12.69
N GLY A 473 -19.88 -4.88 -11.57
CA GLY A 473 -19.65 -6.32 -11.48
C GLY A 473 -18.24 -6.79 -11.86
N LEU A 474 -17.25 -5.88 -11.93
CA LEU A 474 -15.85 -6.28 -12.14
C LEU A 474 -15.28 -7.03 -10.92
N PHE A 475 -15.77 -6.71 -9.72
CA PHE A 475 -15.39 -7.34 -8.45
C PHE A 475 -16.58 -8.09 -7.83
N PRO A 476 -17.01 -9.21 -8.42
CA PRO A 476 -18.23 -9.88 -8.03
C PRO A 476 -18.22 -10.39 -6.57
N PHE A 477 -17.09 -10.90 -6.07
CA PHE A 477 -17.03 -11.40 -4.69
C PHE A 477 -17.01 -10.26 -3.68
N THR A 478 -16.26 -9.20 -3.96
CA THR A 478 -16.27 -7.96 -3.17
C THR A 478 -17.67 -7.34 -3.15
N LYS A 479 -18.37 -7.29 -4.27
CA LYS A 479 -19.77 -6.81 -4.32
C LYS A 479 -20.69 -7.63 -3.41
N ARG A 480 -20.52 -8.96 -3.40
CA ARG A 480 -21.35 -9.88 -2.60
C ARG A 480 -21.07 -9.81 -1.10
N TYR A 481 -19.80 -9.72 -0.71
CA TYR A 481 -19.40 -9.84 0.70
C TYR A 481 -19.14 -8.51 1.39
N LEU A 482 -18.73 -7.48 0.66
CA LEU A 482 -18.46 -6.15 1.21
C LEU A 482 -19.55 -5.12 0.83
N GLY A 483 -20.01 -5.15 -0.42
CA GLY A 483 -21.10 -4.29 -0.93
C GLY A 483 -20.74 -2.83 -1.16
N THR A 484 -20.03 -2.17 -0.24
CA THR A 484 -19.66 -0.75 -0.33
C THR A 484 -18.30 -0.43 0.29
N LEU A 485 -17.60 0.56 -0.25
CA LEU A 485 -16.37 1.11 0.31
C LEU A 485 -16.59 2.17 1.41
N ARG A 486 -17.83 2.41 1.86
CA ARG A 486 -18.17 3.44 2.86
C ARG A 486 -17.27 3.37 4.11
N ASN A 487 -16.97 2.16 4.57
CA ASN A 487 -16.19 1.93 5.77
C ASN A 487 -14.68 1.83 5.50
N HIS A 488 -14.19 2.04 4.29
CA HIS A 488 -12.75 1.97 3.98
C HIS A 488 -12.07 3.32 4.13
N PHE A 489 -10.85 3.33 4.66
CA PHE A 489 -10.01 4.51 4.81
C PHE A 489 -9.35 4.94 3.50
N SER A 490 -9.02 6.21 3.42
CA SER A 490 -8.09 6.80 2.45
C SER A 490 -6.77 7.08 3.19
N THR A 491 -5.71 6.32 2.90
CA THR A 491 -4.51 6.34 3.72
C THR A 491 -3.45 7.31 3.20
N ILE A 492 -2.93 8.14 4.12
CA ILE A 492 -1.78 9.00 3.86
C ILE A 492 -0.60 8.49 4.70
N GLY A 493 0.53 8.29 4.04
CA GLY A 493 1.75 7.78 4.64
C GLY A 493 2.91 8.78 4.57
N VAL A 494 3.94 8.52 5.36
CA VAL A 494 5.19 9.30 5.38
C VAL A 494 6.39 8.37 5.29
N ASN A 495 7.49 8.83 4.70
CA ASN A 495 8.74 8.09 4.64
C ASN A 495 9.92 9.07 4.75
N GLY A 496 10.90 8.72 5.61
CA GLY A 496 12.18 9.43 5.64
C GLY A 496 12.13 10.67 6.52
N ILE A 497 11.41 10.64 7.64
CA ILE A 497 11.36 11.77 8.59
C ILE A 497 12.74 11.99 9.23
N ASN A 498 13.51 10.93 9.49
CA ASN A 498 14.90 11.09 9.92
C ASN A 498 15.72 11.88 8.90
N GLU A 499 15.69 11.50 7.64
CA GLU A 499 16.44 12.22 6.60
C GLU A 499 15.81 13.57 6.27
N MET A 500 14.52 13.79 6.51
CA MET A 500 13.89 15.11 6.44
C MET A 500 14.55 16.06 7.44
N ILE A 501 14.66 15.64 8.70
CA ILE A 501 15.29 16.42 9.78
C ILE A 501 16.74 16.71 9.40
N ARG A 502 17.52 15.67 9.09
CA ARG A 502 18.94 15.81 8.72
C ARG A 502 19.13 16.76 7.55
N ASN A 503 18.35 16.63 6.48
CA ASN A 503 18.48 17.55 5.33
C ASN A 503 18.01 18.98 5.67
N TYR A 504 16.99 19.14 6.51
CA TYR A 504 16.44 20.45 6.89
C TYR A 504 17.42 21.25 7.77
N THR A 505 18.18 20.56 8.63
CA THR A 505 19.12 21.16 9.59
C THR A 505 20.58 21.05 9.17
N ASP A 506 20.86 20.67 7.92
CA ASP A 506 22.24 20.45 7.44
C ASP A 506 23.05 19.46 8.31
N ASP A 507 22.41 18.36 8.68
CA ASP A 507 22.92 17.25 9.48
C ASP A 507 23.19 17.56 10.97
N GLU A 508 22.78 18.74 11.46
CA GLU A 508 22.91 19.11 12.89
C GLU A 508 22.04 18.23 13.81
N HIS A 509 20.84 17.87 13.38
CA HIS A 509 19.87 17.09 14.14
C HIS A 509 19.44 15.82 13.40
N SER A 510 18.91 14.86 14.15
CA SER A 510 18.33 13.60 13.70
C SER A 510 17.04 13.31 14.47
N ILE A 511 16.27 12.30 14.05
CA ILE A 511 15.03 11.94 14.75
C ILE A 511 15.25 11.46 16.20
N ALA A 512 16.49 11.17 16.58
CA ALA A 512 16.80 10.58 17.87
C ALA A 512 17.15 11.62 18.97
N ASP A 513 17.38 12.89 18.61
CA ASP A 513 17.60 13.95 19.59
C ASP A 513 16.31 14.74 19.89
N GLU A 514 16.33 15.51 20.98
CA GLU A 514 15.15 16.24 21.48
C GLU A 514 14.58 17.22 20.44
N TRP A 515 15.44 17.90 19.68
CA TRP A 515 15.00 18.85 18.66
C TRP A 515 14.31 18.11 17.51
N GLY A 516 14.94 17.04 17.01
CA GLY A 516 14.39 16.26 15.92
C GLY A 516 13.09 15.54 16.28
N GLN A 517 12.96 15.04 17.51
CA GLN A 517 11.69 14.49 18.00
C GLN A 517 10.59 15.55 18.02
N ALA A 518 10.87 16.73 18.58
CA ALA A 518 9.90 17.83 18.62
C ALA A 518 9.46 18.24 17.20
N PHE A 519 10.39 18.29 16.24
CA PHE A 519 10.08 18.61 14.85
C PHE A 519 9.27 17.50 14.17
N ALA A 520 9.61 16.22 14.37
CA ALA A 520 8.84 15.08 13.86
C ALA A 520 7.42 15.04 14.41
N ILE A 521 7.24 15.28 15.72
CA ILE A 521 5.93 15.37 16.35
C ILE A 521 5.10 16.48 15.73
N LYS A 522 5.66 17.69 15.62
CA LYS A 522 5.01 18.84 14.98
C LYS A 522 4.60 18.53 13.54
N PHE A 523 5.46 17.87 12.77
CA PHE A 523 5.18 17.47 11.41
C PHE A 523 4.01 16.47 11.31
N LEU A 524 4.01 15.42 12.15
CA LEU A 524 2.94 14.43 12.17
C LEU A 524 1.61 15.05 12.63
N ASP A 525 1.63 15.89 13.66
CA ASP A 525 0.43 16.58 14.15
C ASP A 525 -0.15 17.53 13.09
N TYR A 526 0.70 18.25 12.35
CA TYR A 526 0.27 19.09 11.22
C TYR A 526 -0.48 18.28 10.14
N ILE A 527 0.06 17.13 9.75
CA ILE A 527 -0.60 16.25 8.76
C ILE A 527 -1.95 15.78 9.30
N ARG A 528 -2.03 15.39 10.58
CA ARG A 528 -3.29 14.97 11.24
C ARG A 528 -4.34 16.06 11.20
N GLU A 529 -3.99 17.29 11.58
CA GLU A 529 -4.92 18.43 11.55
C GLU A 529 -5.48 18.68 10.14
N LYS A 530 -4.64 18.54 9.11
CA LYS A 530 -5.07 18.66 7.71
C LYS A 530 -5.97 17.51 7.28
N MET A 531 -5.68 16.28 7.71
CA MET A 531 -6.56 15.13 7.45
C MET A 531 -7.94 15.32 8.05
N VAL A 532 -8.06 15.82 9.29
CA VAL A 532 -9.36 16.08 9.92
C VAL A 532 -10.22 17.00 9.04
N LYS A 533 -9.64 18.10 8.54
CA LYS A 533 -10.34 19.01 7.61
C LYS A 533 -10.79 18.30 6.33
N ILE A 534 -9.92 17.48 5.74
CA ILE A 534 -10.26 16.69 4.54
C ILE A 534 -11.40 15.70 4.82
N GLN A 535 -11.42 15.06 5.99
CA GLN A 535 -12.51 14.15 6.40
C GLN A 535 -13.85 14.87 6.55
N GLU A 536 -13.84 16.10 7.06
CA GLU A 536 -15.02 16.96 7.19
C GLU A 536 -15.54 17.39 5.81
N GLU A 537 -14.65 17.81 4.92
CA GLU A 537 -14.98 18.25 3.56
C GLU A 537 -15.51 17.12 2.67
N THR A 538 -14.86 15.95 2.71
CA THR A 538 -15.18 14.83 1.82
C THR A 538 -16.25 13.90 2.39
N GLY A 539 -16.44 13.89 3.71
CA GLY A 539 -17.27 12.91 4.40
C GLY A 539 -16.65 11.51 4.51
N HIS A 540 -15.49 11.25 3.89
CA HIS A 540 -14.80 9.96 3.95
C HIS A 540 -13.82 9.87 5.14
N MET A 541 -13.38 8.66 5.45
CA MET A 541 -12.41 8.40 6.52
C MET A 541 -10.99 8.44 5.97
N TYR A 542 -10.08 9.07 6.71
CA TYR A 542 -8.65 9.19 6.41
C TYR A 542 -7.83 8.78 7.63
N ASN A 543 -6.62 8.27 7.40
CA ASN A 543 -5.73 7.87 8.48
C ASN A 543 -4.25 8.13 8.12
N LEU A 544 -3.44 8.35 9.15
CA LEU A 544 -1.99 8.52 9.03
C LEU A 544 -1.28 7.19 9.27
N GLU A 545 -0.56 6.68 8.29
CA GLU A 545 0.12 5.38 8.40
C GLU A 545 1.65 5.50 8.42
N ALA A 546 2.28 4.72 9.28
CA ALA A 546 3.69 4.40 9.19
C ALA A 546 3.86 3.32 8.12
N THR A 547 3.72 3.73 6.86
CA THR A 547 3.66 2.81 5.71
C THR A 547 4.90 1.89 5.73
N PRO A 548 4.77 0.57 5.47
CA PRO A 548 5.94 -0.32 5.44
C PRO A 548 7.00 0.07 4.40
N ALA A 549 6.55 0.70 3.30
CA ALA A 549 7.39 1.34 2.28
C ALA A 549 8.51 0.46 1.71
N GLU A 550 8.31 -0.86 1.64
CA GLU A 550 9.33 -1.86 1.26
C GLU A 550 10.12 -1.47 0.00
N SER A 551 9.42 -1.04 -1.05
CA SER A 551 10.05 -0.56 -2.30
C SER A 551 10.12 0.96 -2.41
N ALA A 552 9.28 1.69 -1.67
CA ALA A 552 9.19 3.14 -1.75
C ALA A 552 10.41 3.83 -1.12
N THR A 553 10.96 3.28 -0.04
CA THR A 553 12.19 3.77 0.63
C THR A 553 13.36 3.89 -0.36
N TYR A 554 13.66 2.81 -1.08
CA TYR A 554 14.71 2.78 -2.10
C TYR A 554 14.36 3.62 -3.32
N ARG A 555 13.10 3.58 -3.78
CA ARG A 555 12.66 4.34 -4.95
C ARG A 555 12.86 5.84 -4.74
N PHE A 556 12.43 6.38 -3.60
CA PHE A 556 12.60 7.79 -3.29
C PHE A 556 14.08 8.17 -3.27
N ALA A 557 14.90 7.46 -2.50
CA ALA A 557 16.32 7.73 -2.39
C ALA A 557 17.05 7.69 -3.75
N ARG A 558 16.77 6.67 -4.58
CA ARG A 558 17.37 6.55 -5.92
C ARG A 558 16.90 7.64 -6.88
N GLU A 559 15.63 8.03 -6.83
CA GLU A 559 15.11 9.11 -7.66
C GLU A 559 15.66 10.47 -7.23
N ASP A 560 15.79 10.71 -5.93
CA ASP A 560 16.39 11.94 -5.41
C ASP A 560 17.86 12.06 -5.74
N LYS A 561 18.63 10.97 -5.62
CA LYS A 561 20.05 10.96 -5.94
C LYS A 561 20.36 11.33 -7.40
N LYS A 562 19.43 11.07 -8.31
CA LYS A 562 19.54 11.50 -9.73
C LYS A 562 19.39 13.02 -9.88
N ARG A 563 18.65 13.66 -8.99
CA ARG A 563 18.26 15.08 -9.06
C ARG A 563 19.15 15.96 -8.18
N TYR A 564 19.50 15.48 -7.00
CA TYR A 564 20.24 16.18 -5.96
C TYR A 564 21.42 15.30 -5.56
N LYS A 565 22.64 15.76 -5.85
CA LYS A 565 23.86 14.94 -5.63
C LYS A 565 24.30 14.91 -4.18
N ASP A 566 23.92 15.92 -3.42
CA ASP A 566 24.31 16.24 -2.05
C ASP A 566 23.18 16.05 -1.03
N ILE A 567 22.01 15.55 -1.47
CA ILE A 567 20.95 15.16 -0.54
C ILE A 567 21.43 14.05 0.39
N ILE A 568 21.16 14.21 1.69
CA ILE A 568 21.52 13.24 2.73
C ILE A 568 20.54 12.08 2.66
N GLN A 569 21.07 10.85 2.63
CA GLN A 569 20.31 9.60 2.57
C GLN A 569 20.93 8.57 3.53
N ALA A 570 20.20 7.51 3.85
CA ALA A 570 20.74 6.35 4.55
C ALA A 570 21.25 5.28 3.56
N GLY A 571 21.95 4.28 4.08
CA GLY A 571 22.47 3.16 3.29
C GLY A 571 23.81 3.44 2.61
N THR A 572 24.14 2.61 1.62
CA THR A 572 25.41 2.70 0.87
C THR A 572 25.23 3.53 -0.40
N LYS A 573 26.32 3.77 -1.14
CA LYS A 573 26.24 4.47 -2.42
C LYS A 573 25.48 3.64 -3.47
N GLU A 574 25.60 2.33 -3.39
CA GLU A 574 24.99 1.35 -4.29
C GLU A 574 23.53 1.11 -3.92
N ASP A 575 23.23 1.05 -2.61
CA ASP A 575 21.91 0.72 -2.06
C ASP A 575 21.41 1.84 -1.12
N PRO A 576 21.12 3.04 -1.65
CA PRO A 576 20.59 4.13 -0.84
C PRO A 576 19.11 3.90 -0.50
N TYR A 577 18.72 4.28 0.71
CA TYR A 577 17.33 4.24 1.17
C TYR A 577 17.01 5.42 2.10
N TYR A 578 15.72 5.60 2.38
CA TYR A 578 15.25 6.48 3.45
C TYR A 578 14.66 5.67 4.59
N THR A 579 14.95 6.08 5.82
CA THR A 579 14.47 5.42 7.04
C THR A 579 12.95 5.39 7.04
N ASN A 580 12.37 4.23 7.37
CA ASN A 580 10.95 4.03 7.19
C ASN A 580 10.12 4.96 8.10
N SER A 581 9.14 5.67 7.55
CA SER A 581 8.25 6.56 8.31
C SER A 581 9.00 7.52 9.27
N SER A 582 8.73 7.39 10.58
CA SER A 582 9.41 8.07 11.70
C SER A 582 10.21 7.10 12.57
N GLN A 583 10.62 5.95 12.03
CA GLN A 583 11.45 4.99 12.76
C GLN A 583 12.85 5.56 13.03
N LEU A 584 13.55 4.95 13.98
CA LEU A 584 14.98 5.20 14.17
C LEU A 584 15.77 4.68 12.96
N PRO A 585 16.94 5.28 12.66
CA PRO A 585 17.86 4.77 11.65
C PRO A 585 18.23 3.31 11.93
N VAL A 586 18.46 2.52 10.87
CA VAL A 586 18.89 1.13 11.01
C VAL A 586 20.24 1.09 11.75
N GLY A 587 20.30 0.27 12.81
CA GLY A 587 21.50 0.13 13.64
C GLY A 587 21.75 1.31 14.58
N TYR A 588 20.75 2.15 14.85
CA TYR A 588 20.89 3.27 15.79
C TYR A 588 21.19 2.81 17.22
N THR A 589 20.45 1.82 17.73
CA THR A 589 20.67 1.24 19.06
C THR A 589 20.38 -0.25 19.06
N ASP A 590 21.11 -0.98 19.90
CA ASP A 590 20.87 -2.38 20.23
C ASP A 590 20.05 -2.54 21.53
N ASP A 591 19.75 -1.44 22.24
CA ASP A 591 18.91 -1.45 23.43
C ASP A 591 17.42 -1.28 23.05
N PRO A 592 16.59 -2.32 23.22
CA PRO A 592 15.16 -2.22 22.91
C PRO A 592 14.42 -1.19 23.77
N PHE A 593 14.88 -0.89 24.99
CA PHE A 593 14.22 0.12 25.84
C PHE A 593 14.55 1.54 25.41
N GLU A 594 15.79 1.80 24.99
CA GLU A 594 16.12 3.09 24.36
C GLU A 594 15.29 3.29 23.09
N ALA A 595 15.17 2.26 22.24
CA ALA A 595 14.32 2.33 21.05
C ALA A 595 12.85 2.61 21.41
N LEU A 596 12.33 1.98 22.47
CA LEU A 596 10.98 2.21 22.98
C LEU A 596 10.78 3.64 23.48
N ASP A 597 11.72 4.16 24.27
CA ASP A 597 11.65 5.51 24.83
C ASP A 597 11.64 6.58 23.73
N LEU A 598 12.49 6.42 22.70
CA LEU A 598 12.57 7.36 21.58
C LEU A 598 11.40 7.25 20.60
N GLN A 599 10.71 6.10 20.53
CA GLN A 599 9.66 5.85 19.55
C GLN A 599 8.24 5.89 20.11
N SER A 600 8.05 5.71 21.42
CA SER A 600 6.71 5.56 22.00
C SER A 600 5.79 6.72 21.68
N GLU A 601 6.26 7.97 21.75
CA GLU A 601 5.41 9.12 21.43
C GLU A 601 5.09 9.19 19.94
N LEU A 602 6.12 9.11 19.08
CA LEU A 602 5.98 9.19 17.62
C LEU A 602 5.01 8.14 17.08
N GLN A 603 5.13 6.89 17.53
CA GLN A 603 4.29 5.80 17.05
C GLN A 603 2.81 5.99 17.45
N THR A 604 2.52 6.68 18.56
CA THR A 604 1.13 7.00 18.96
C THR A 604 0.50 8.15 18.17
N LYS A 605 1.27 8.84 17.32
CA LYS A 605 0.73 9.88 16.42
C LYS A 605 0.02 9.27 15.21
N TYR A 606 0.34 8.04 14.83
CA TYR A 606 -0.31 7.36 13.71
C TYR A 606 -1.72 6.93 14.11
N THR A 607 -2.72 7.38 13.35
CA THR A 607 -4.11 6.90 13.44
C THR A 607 -4.36 5.71 12.51
N GLY A 608 -3.42 5.47 11.60
CA GLY A 608 -3.31 4.35 10.67
C GLY A 608 -2.45 3.21 11.20
N GLY A 609 -1.94 2.40 10.27
CA GLY A 609 -1.03 1.32 10.59
C GLY A 609 0.27 1.77 11.26
N THR A 610 0.58 1.27 12.45
CA THR A 610 1.91 1.42 13.10
C THR A 610 2.34 0.12 13.77
N VAL A 611 3.65 -0.13 13.79
CA VAL A 611 4.27 -1.18 14.59
C VAL A 611 5.67 -0.73 15.00
N LEU A 612 6.09 -1.12 16.20
CA LEU A 612 7.48 -1.04 16.59
C LEU A 612 8.11 -2.45 16.62
N HIS A 613 9.15 -2.63 15.82
CA HIS A 613 9.93 -3.86 15.79
C HIS A 613 11.06 -3.78 16.81
N LEU A 614 11.06 -4.70 17.79
CA LEU A 614 12.15 -4.84 18.75
C LEU A 614 13.13 -5.89 18.23
N TYR A 615 14.16 -5.42 17.50
CA TYR A 615 15.18 -6.28 16.92
C TYR A 615 16.05 -6.92 18.00
N MET A 616 16.26 -8.23 17.90
CA MET A 616 17.08 -9.01 18.82
C MET A 616 18.18 -9.70 18.01
N GLY A 617 19.45 -9.54 18.38
CA GLY A 617 20.58 -10.11 17.62
C GLY A 617 20.56 -11.64 17.48
N GLN A 618 19.80 -12.33 18.32
CA GLN A 618 19.56 -13.77 18.23
C GLN A 618 18.25 -14.16 18.92
N ARG A 619 17.92 -15.45 18.85
CA ARG A 619 16.80 -16.07 19.57
C ARG A 619 16.80 -15.66 21.06
N ILE A 620 15.64 -15.31 21.61
CA ILE A 620 15.49 -15.08 23.06
C ILE A 620 15.65 -16.40 23.81
N SER A 621 16.34 -16.36 24.96
CA SER A 621 16.79 -17.54 25.71
C SER A 621 15.69 -18.49 26.18
N SER A 622 14.48 -18.01 26.42
CA SER A 622 13.34 -18.83 26.80
C SER A 622 12.00 -18.13 26.57
N ALA A 623 10.92 -18.92 26.46
CA ALA A 623 9.55 -18.42 26.47
C ALA A 623 9.26 -17.48 27.65
N LYS A 624 9.73 -17.82 28.85
CA LYS A 624 9.51 -17.00 30.06
C LYS A 624 10.14 -15.61 29.97
N VAL A 625 11.39 -15.54 29.51
CA VAL A 625 12.08 -14.25 29.31
C VAL A 625 11.40 -13.43 28.22
N CYS A 626 10.99 -14.06 27.11
CA CYS A 626 10.28 -13.38 26.04
C CYS A 626 8.93 -12.82 26.50
N ARG A 627 8.17 -13.61 27.27
CA ARG A 627 6.94 -13.17 27.91
C ARG A 627 7.16 -11.97 28.82
N ASP A 628 8.13 -12.07 29.74
CA ASP A 628 8.35 -11.02 30.73
C ASP A 628 8.79 -9.71 30.06
N LEU A 629 9.55 -9.79 28.95
CA LEU A 629 9.86 -8.65 28.08
C LEU A 629 8.58 -8.07 27.47
N VAL A 630 7.78 -8.86 26.75
CA VAL A 630 6.54 -8.39 26.11
C VAL A 630 5.58 -7.78 27.15
N LYS A 631 5.40 -8.44 28.29
CA LYS A 631 4.59 -7.94 29.41
C LYS A 631 5.09 -6.58 29.89
N ARG A 632 6.40 -6.45 30.10
CA ARG A 632 7.00 -5.18 30.54
C ARG A 632 6.80 -4.08 29.50
N VAL A 633 6.97 -4.37 28.22
CA VAL A 633 6.75 -3.37 27.16
C VAL A 633 5.28 -2.94 27.12
N LEU A 634 4.34 -3.88 27.02
CA LEU A 634 2.93 -3.55 26.86
C LEU A 634 2.32 -2.85 28.08
N THR A 635 2.86 -3.11 29.28
CA THR A 635 2.40 -2.46 30.52
C THR A 635 2.99 -1.06 30.74
N ASN A 636 4.18 -0.76 30.23
CA ASN A 636 4.84 0.54 30.44
C ASN A 636 4.66 1.52 29.28
N TYR A 637 4.42 1.02 28.06
CA TYR A 637 4.28 1.86 26.86
C TYR A 637 2.86 1.81 26.28
N ARG A 638 2.49 2.89 25.58
CA ARG A 638 1.18 3.06 24.91
C ARG A 638 1.20 2.65 23.43
N LEU A 639 2.27 1.98 23.01
CA LEU A 639 2.45 1.53 21.63
C LEU A 639 1.28 0.61 21.21
N PRO A 640 0.61 0.90 20.07
CA PRO A 640 -0.52 0.09 19.61
C PRO A 640 -0.13 -1.35 19.24
N TYR A 641 1.02 -1.52 18.58
CA TYR A 641 1.53 -2.82 18.16
C TYR A 641 3.03 -2.92 18.39
N ILE A 642 3.47 -4.08 18.86
CA ILE A 642 4.88 -4.44 18.94
C ILE A 642 5.14 -5.82 18.34
N THR A 643 6.38 -6.04 17.94
CA THR A 643 6.89 -7.38 17.61
C THR A 643 8.24 -7.57 18.25
N ILE A 644 8.56 -8.82 18.59
CA ILE A 644 9.94 -9.24 18.87
C ILE A 644 10.51 -9.76 17.56
N THR A 645 11.70 -9.32 17.16
CA THR A 645 12.27 -9.67 15.86
C THR A 645 13.66 -10.27 16.04
N PRO A 646 13.76 -11.58 16.36
CA PRO A 646 15.04 -12.26 16.50
C PRO A 646 15.68 -12.56 15.15
N THR A 647 17.01 -12.41 15.07
CA THR A 647 17.78 -12.81 13.89
C THR A 647 18.01 -14.33 13.88
N PHE A 648 17.77 -14.94 12.71
CA PHE A 648 18.04 -16.35 12.45
C PHE A 648 18.42 -16.56 10.98
N SER A 649 19.04 -17.70 10.70
CA SER A 649 19.46 -18.11 9.35
C SER A 649 18.81 -19.43 8.95
N VAL A 650 18.67 -19.68 7.64
CA VAL A 650 18.12 -20.94 7.12
C VAL A 650 19.15 -21.61 6.22
N CYS A 651 19.63 -22.78 6.65
CA CYS A 651 20.49 -23.64 5.86
C CYS A 651 19.64 -24.53 4.92
N PRO A 652 20.01 -24.68 3.63
CA PRO A 652 19.32 -25.60 2.73
C PRO A 652 19.34 -27.07 3.17
N LYS A 653 20.33 -27.46 3.99
CA LYS A 653 20.49 -28.82 4.52
C LYS A 653 19.92 -28.98 5.94
N HIS A 654 20.23 -28.05 6.84
CA HIS A 654 19.91 -28.19 8.27
C HIS A 654 18.69 -27.39 8.72
N GLY A 655 18.09 -26.57 7.86
CA GLY A 655 16.94 -25.75 8.22
C GLY A 655 17.32 -24.57 9.12
N TYR A 656 16.52 -24.32 10.16
CA TYR A 656 16.67 -23.18 11.07
C TYR A 656 17.99 -23.19 11.86
N LEU A 657 18.63 -22.03 11.95
CA LEU A 657 19.84 -21.75 12.74
C LEU A 657 19.65 -20.45 13.53
N SER A 658 19.96 -20.46 14.82
CA SER A 658 19.88 -19.25 15.66
C SER A 658 20.97 -18.25 15.32
N GLY A 659 20.62 -16.97 15.11
CA GLY A 659 21.56 -15.90 14.77
C GLY A 659 21.87 -15.77 13.28
N GLU A 660 22.70 -14.78 12.94
CA GLU A 660 23.18 -14.53 11.58
C GLU A 660 24.38 -15.43 11.25
N HIS A 661 24.25 -16.25 10.21
CA HIS A 661 25.29 -17.15 9.74
C HIS A 661 25.44 -17.05 8.22
N LYS A 662 26.54 -16.46 7.76
CA LYS A 662 26.87 -16.44 6.32
C LYS A 662 27.12 -17.84 5.75
N PHE A 663 27.67 -18.75 6.57
CA PHE A 663 27.88 -20.15 6.25
C PHE A 663 27.35 -21.02 7.39
N CYS A 664 26.71 -22.14 7.06
CA CYS A 664 26.12 -23.03 8.06
C CYS A 664 27.21 -23.70 8.91
N PRO A 665 27.25 -23.49 10.24
CA PRO A 665 28.27 -24.09 11.10
C PRO A 665 28.19 -25.63 11.10
N LEU A 666 26.99 -26.19 11.00
CA LEU A 666 26.77 -27.63 10.93
C LEU A 666 27.29 -28.24 9.62
N CYS A 667 27.11 -27.56 8.48
CA CYS A 667 27.70 -28.00 7.21
C CYS A 667 29.23 -27.99 7.26
N ASP A 668 29.82 -27.01 7.93
CA ASP A 668 31.27 -26.92 8.07
C ASP A 668 31.83 -28.03 8.96
N GLU A 669 31.12 -28.39 10.03
CA GLU A 669 31.46 -29.54 10.88
C GLU A 669 31.38 -30.87 10.11
N GLU A 670 30.32 -31.09 9.33
CA GLU A 670 30.18 -32.28 8.49
C GLU A 670 31.32 -32.40 7.47
N LYS A 671 31.65 -31.30 6.76
CA LYS A 671 32.77 -31.27 5.81
C LYS A 671 34.11 -31.54 6.50
N LYS A 672 34.31 -31.03 7.71
CA LYS A 672 35.50 -31.33 8.52
C LYS A 672 35.55 -32.82 8.88
N ALA A 673 34.44 -33.40 9.33
CA ALA A 673 34.35 -34.82 9.66
C ALA A 673 34.62 -35.72 8.44
N GLU A 674 34.08 -35.38 7.28
CA GLU A 674 34.33 -36.07 6.01
C GLU A 674 35.80 -36.03 5.61
N LYS A 675 36.44 -34.84 5.71
CA LYS A 675 37.88 -34.70 5.46
C LYS A 675 38.72 -35.54 6.42
N ILE A 676 38.40 -35.54 7.72
CA ILE A 676 39.10 -36.36 8.72
C ILE A 676 38.95 -37.85 8.39
N LYS A 677 37.75 -38.29 8.00
CA LYS A 677 37.50 -39.68 7.60
C LYS A 677 38.26 -40.07 6.34
N ALA A 678 38.32 -39.20 5.34
CA ALA A 678 39.07 -39.42 4.11
C ALA A 678 40.59 -39.48 4.34
N LEU A 679 41.12 -38.67 5.26
CA LEU A 679 42.54 -38.72 5.65
C LEU A 679 42.88 -40.03 6.34
N LYS A 680 42.06 -40.46 7.31
CA LYS A 680 42.25 -41.76 7.99
C LYS A 680 42.16 -42.95 7.04
N ALA A 681 41.25 -42.91 6.06
CA ALA A 681 41.12 -43.97 5.06
C ALA A 681 42.34 -44.06 4.12
N LYS A 682 43.00 -42.92 3.83
CA LYS A 682 44.26 -42.90 3.07
C LYS A 682 45.42 -43.47 3.88
N GLU A 683 45.47 -43.23 5.19
CA GLU A 683 46.50 -43.81 6.07
C GLU A 683 46.37 -45.33 6.20
N THR A 684 45.16 -45.89 6.22
CA THR A 684 44.93 -47.34 6.24
C THR A 684 45.14 -48.06 4.91
N ASN A 685 45.23 -47.34 3.78
CA ASN A 685 45.50 -47.93 2.46
C ASN A 685 47.01 -47.87 2.09
N VAL A 686 47.84 -47.28 2.94
CA VAL A 686 49.31 -47.17 2.77
C VAL A 686 50.06 -48.04 3.81
N ALA A 687 49.34 -48.67 4.73
CA ALA A 687 49.82 -49.76 5.58
C ALA A 687 49.33 -51.11 5.01
#